data_AF-A0A651E1I3-F1
#
_entry.id   AF-A0A651E1I3-F1
#
_cell.length_a   1.000
_cell.length_b   1.000
_cell.length_c   1.000
_cell.angle_alpha   90.00
_cell.angle_beta   90.00
_cell.angle_gamma   90.00
#
_symmetry.space_group_name_H-M   'P 1'
#
loop_
_entity.id
_entity.type
_entity.pdbx_description
1 polymer ?
#
loop_
_entity_poly.entity_id
_entity_poly.type
_entity_poly.pdbx_seq_one_letter_code
_entity_poly.pdbx_strand_id
1 'polypeptide(L)'
;MAQKLGQERSLSHVGVITVMGLLGVVLPVQAQVTPGQDELGTGVRRQGDRFIIQGGTLSENGANLFHSFEDFGLSPGQLANFRTDAEVQTILGRVVGGNPSLIDGLIRVTGSNADLVLMNPAGILFGPNARLDVPSSFTATSADRITFGDRFFSSTELSNYQTLVGQPDGFIFRLREPGAIVNAGRLRVDPGASITLLGGTVVNTGTLIAPGGTITLAAVEGEQYVRLQSEGRLLSFDLVAIPSVSGILPLTAPSLPELLTRPGLRHATGVQVNPDGTVVLTGSQISIPTEAGTAIASGRLTTASVESQGSQINILGDRIGVLDATLNVSGATAGQVRIGGGYQGNDPIPNSQITVVNNGTRIRANALTPQAEGGEVVLWSDGATSFSGRIGARGGEGGRGGSVEISGRESLRFHGRVTTRTVNGTPGTLLLDPDNILIVAGAGPAPDDDQLADQQILAGDAPGSTFTISQAALENALQSTNTILEATNNIRIEPLSGGRLSGSSLGTSLTFIADSDNSGGGSFRMNRNDAIATLGGDITIAAARIIAGNLDTTRDFGASGTVELRAEDSIQTRDIETSSLFGRAGDVRIIAGGDIRGGGIDTSLRSGGSGTAAGSVTILSINDPSVDTRTLSSLDRATYPAGDVTVEYINASSFFGQGGNVILTGDRVLITGQIFEGAPSIDTSGAISAISRARQVVDASGQIQITHSGGPNNVPFTVGDVSNLNGTASDIVAGTVTLTGGRANSVFPVPVIGETIRTFDNANGDERIRITGVNEAPTLRRSARSFDRDQPARDVSGEVVDVWVPNNSGLVATLNEGQIALQSIEEDAGIKPAILYVDFVPPTSTLPHDFNSLETAASGDVADHLDRFMDAPLRVVSESSPDDILELLLVTSSGNPIRVTVSGVTRQQVQDAANSMRLQVTNPRSRPENYLPPSQQLYTWLISPILADLQEQEVENLVFVMTTGLRSLPVAALHDGNQFLVEQYSIGLMPSLSLTDTRYVDIRNTSVLAMGASEFTDQLPLPAVPFEVQGITAELWRGQTFLNEAFTLGNLRFQRSQTPYGIVHLATHGEFKPGSLANSYIQLWDQRLSLSDIRQLGLDSPATELLVLSACRTALGDETAELGFAGSAVQAGVKSVLASLWYVSDRATLVFMREFYTQLRTAPVKSHALQAAQQAMLRGDWRVEQGQLVDRNGDRLILPSSLVFEGSGDNLSHPFYWAAFTMVGNPW
;
A
#
# COMPACT_ATOMS: atom_id res chain seq x y z
N MET A 1 -45.02 -18.02 -61.98
CA MET A 1 -45.82 -19.22 -62.35
C MET A 1 -47.26 -19.01 -61.85
N ALA A 2 -48.21 -19.90 -62.17
CA ALA A 2 -49.66 -19.73 -61.90
C ALA A 2 -50.05 -19.70 -60.40
N GLN A 3 -51.28 -19.41 -59.94
CA GLN A 3 -52.45 -18.57 -60.35
C GLN A 3 -53.64 -18.92 -59.40
N LYS A 4 -54.64 -18.02 -59.23
CA LYS A 4 -55.97 -18.19 -58.55
C LYS A 4 -55.97 -18.11 -57.02
N LEU A 5 -56.95 -17.54 -56.28
CA LEU A 5 -58.37 -17.08 -56.45
C LEU A 5 -59.50 -18.11 -56.19
N GLY A 6 -60.52 -17.66 -55.43
CA GLY A 6 -61.76 -18.37 -55.02
C GLY A 6 -61.83 -18.55 -53.49
N GLN A 7 -62.54 -17.78 -52.63
CA GLN A 7 -63.78 -16.97 -52.69
C GLN A 7 -65.08 -17.76 -52.36
N GLU A 8 -66.10 -17.03 -51.85
CA GLU A 8 -67.47 -17.43 -51.37
C GLU A 8 -67.61 -17.59 -49.83
N ARG A 9 -68.66 -17.11 -49.12
CA ARG A 9 -69.81 -16.18 -49.35
C ARG A 9 -70.12 -15.53 -47.98
N SER A 10 -70.30 -14.21 -47.82
CA SER A 10 -71.48 -13.37 -48.14
C SER A 10 -72.80 -13.74 -47.41
N LEU A 11 -73.24 -12.86 -46.50
CA LEU A 11 -74.65 -12.54 -46.22
C LEU A 11 -74.76 -11.14 -45.55
N SER A 12 -75.95 -10.54 -45.52
CA SER A 12 -76.15 -9.09 -45.64
C SER A 12 -76.99 -8.39 -44.56
N HIS A 13 -76.85 -7.05 -44.47
CA HIS A 13 -77.77 -6.07 -43.83
C HIS A 13 -77.75 -6.01 -42.27
N VAL A 14 -78.06 -4.90 -41.57
CA VAL A 14 -78.33 -3.47 -41.92
C VAL A 14 -78.08 -2.59 -40.69
N GLY A 15 -77.85 -1.27 -40.85
CA GLY A 15 -78.12 -0.27 -39.80
C GLY A 15 -76.99 0.73 -39.53
N VAL A 16 -77.33 2.03 -39.51
CA VAL A 16 -76.40 3.14 -39.21
C VAL A 16 -76.86 3.86 -37.94
N ILE A 17 -75.96 4.02 -36.96
CA ILE A 17 -75.94 5.20 -36.07
C ILE A 17 -74.49 5.65 -35.93
N THR A 18 -74.22 6.90 -36.30
CA THR A 18 -72.93 7.56 -36.02
C THR A 18 -72.94 8.10 -34.59
N VAL A 19 -72.03 7.64 -33.74
CA VAL A 19 -71.72 8.27 -32.45
C VAL A 19 -70.34 8.92 -32.57
N MET A 20 -70.22 10.18 -32.14
CA MET A 20 -68.94 10.87 -32.03
C MET A 20 -68.11 10.26 -30.91
N GLY A 21 -67.26 9.27 -31.24
CA GLY A 21 -66.09 8.97 -30.43
C GLY A 21 -65.06 10.08 -30.62
N LEU A 22 -64.80 10.90 -29.59
CA LEU A 22 -63.60 11.72 -29.57
C LEU A 22 -62.39 10.76 -29.55
N LEU A 23 -61.65 10.70 -30.66
CA LEU A 23 -60.26 10.25 -30.57
C LEU A 23 -59.51 11.34 -29.80
N GLY A 24 -59.31 11.11 -28.50
CA GLY A 24 -58.35 11.86 -27.71
C GLY A 24 -56.96 11.60 -28.28
N VAL A 25 -56.50 12.49 -29.16
CA VAL A 25 -55.11 12.51 -29.62
C VAL A 25 -54.27 12.88 -28.41
N VAL A 26 -53.69 11.87 -27.76
CA VAL A 26 -52.68 12.06 -26.72
C VAL A 26 -51.44 12.64 -27.40
N LEU A 27 -51.38 13.97 -27.44
CA LEU A 27 -50.20 14.69 -27.88
C LEU A 27 -49.04 14.36 -26.93
N PRO A 28 -47.81 14.18 -27.42
CA PRO A 28 -46.67 13.93 -26.56
C PRO A 28 -46.47 15.12 -25.62
N VAL A 29 -46.46 14.85 -24.31
CA VAL A 29 -46.22 15.87 -23.27
C VAL A 29 -44.82 16.45 -23.49
N GLN A 30 -44.74 17.73 -23.86
CA GLN A 30 -43.46 18.42 -23.96
C GLN A 30 -42.99 18.78 -22.55
N ALA A 31 -41.68 18.64 -22.29
CA ALA A 31 -41.10 19.04 -21.01
C ALA A 31 -41.32 20.54 -20.78
N GLN A 32 -42.05 20.85 -19.70
CA GLN A 32 -42.49 22.19 -19.33
C GLN A 32 -42.46 22.31 -17.80
N VAL A 33 -42.28 23.54 -17.31
CA VAL A 33 -42.53 23.88 -15.90
C VAL A 33 -43.87 24.62 -15.84
N THR A 34 -44.87 24.01 -15.20
CA THR A 34 -46.24 24.51 -15.04
C THR A 34 -46.55 24.74 -13.56
N PRO A 35 -47.08 25.91 -13.15
CA PRO A 35 -47.44 26.13 -11.76
C PRO A 35 -48.68 25.30 -11.37
N GLY A 36 -48.62 24.68 -10.19
CA GLY A 36 -49.76 23.94 -9.63
C GLY A 36 -50.95 24.88 -9.37
N GLN A 37 -52.17 24.37 -9.55
CA GLN A 37 -53.40 25.16 -9.41
C GLN A 37 -53.91 25.19 -7.96
N ASP A 38 -53.04 25.58 -7.03
CA ASP A 38 -53.29 25.56 -5.58
C ASP A 38 -52.96 26.87 -4.86
N GLU A 39 -53.18 26.88 -3.54
CA GLU A 39 -53.05 28.05 -2.67
C GLU A 39 -51.62 28.55 -2.49
N LEU A 40 -50.59 27.83 -2.97
CA LEU A 40 -49.18 28.22 -2.79
C LEU A 40 -48.78 29.43 -3.65
N GLY A 41 -49.56 29.82 -4.66
CA GLY A 41 -49.32 31.04 -5.43
C GLY A 41 -47.99 31.03 -6.21
N THR A 42 -47.60 29.87 -6.73
CA THR A 42 -46.34 29.72 -7.48
C THR A 42 -46.46 30.36 -8.87
N GLY A 43 -45.57 31.32 -9.17
CA GLY A 43 -45.53 32.03 -10.44
C GLY A 43 -44.36 31.57 -11.32
N VAL A 44 -44.66 31.01 -12.49
CA VAL A 44 -43.64 30.60 -13.48
C VAL A 44 -43.71 31.51 -14.71
N ARG A 45 -42.65 32.29 -14.95
CA ARG A 45 -42.54 33.18 -16.12
C ARG A 45 -41.51 32.66 -17.12
N ARG A 46 -41.97 32.14 -18.25
CA ARG A 46 -41.10 31.71 -19.36
C ARG A 46 -40.54 32.91 -20.15
N GLN A 47 -39.24 32.90 -20.43
CA GLN A 47 -38.51 33.90 -21.22
C GLN A 47 -37.55 33.17 -22.17
N GLY A 48 -38.02 32.86 -23.38
CA GLY A 48 -37.36 31.87 -24.23
C GLY A 48 -37.26 30.53 -23.50
N ASP A 49 -36.07 29.93 -23.46
CA ASP A 49 -35.82 28.66 -22.77
C ASP A 49 -35.51 28.77 -21.27
N ARG A 50 -35.80 29.94 -20.68
CA ARG A 50 -35.64 30.19 -19.23
C ARG A 50 -37.00 30.25 -18.54
N PHE A 51 -37.26 29.38 -17.58
CA PHE A 51 -38.38 29.43 -16.66
C PHE A 51 -37.93 30.13 -15.38
N ILE A 52 -38.47 31.32 -15.11
CA ILE A 52 -38.18 32.06 -13.88
C ILE A 52 -39.30 31.78 -12.88
N ILE A 53 -38.95 31.19 -11.74
CA ILE A 53 -39.88 30.75 -10.69
C ILE A 53 -39.82 31.77 -9.54
N GLN A 54 -40.99 32.31 -9.18
CA GLN A 54 -41.19 33.38 -8.20
C GLN A 54 -42.55 33.20 -7.50
N GLY A 55 -42.91 34.06 -6.55
CA GLY A 55 -44.10 33.85 -5.71
C GLY A 55 -43.85 32.70 -4.75
N GLY A 56 -44.80 31.78 -4.59
CA GLY A 56 -44.74 30.78 -3.52
C GLY A 56 -45.27 31.34 -2.19
N THR A 57 -45.30 30.50 -1.17
CA THR A 57 -45.75 30.85 0.18
C THR A 57 -44.61 30.67 1.18
N LEU A 58 -44.42 31.64 2.08
CA LEU A 58 -43.42 31.57 3.14
C LEU A 58 -43.98 30.93 4.43
N SER A 59 -43.10 30.31 5.21
CA SER A 59 -43.35 30.04 6.64
C SER A 59 -43.52 31.35 7.42
N GLU A 60 -44.13 31.29 8.62
CA GLU A 60 -44.38 32.45 9.49
C GLU A 60 -43.08 33.21 9.86
N ASN A 61 -41.95 32.50 9.90
CA ASN A 61 -40.62 33.06 10.17
C ASN A 61 -39.80 33.39 8.89
N GLY A 62 -40.37 33.29 7.69
CA GLY A 62 -39.70 33.58 6.42
C GLY A 62 -38.62 32.60 5.95
N ALA A 63 -38.19 31.64 6.78
CA ALA A 63 -37.06 30.76 6.46
C ALA A 63 -37.35 29.74 5.35
N ASN A 64 -38.60 29.25 5.23
CA ASN A 64 -38.99 28.22 4.26
C ASN A 64 -39.89 28.82 3.17
N LEU A 65 -39.59 28.55 1.90
CA LEU A 65 -40.37 28.96 0.74
C LEU A 65 -40.96 27.75 0.02
N PHE A 66 -42.29 27.66 -0.01
CA PHE A 66 -43.04 26.54 -0.57
C PHE A 66 -43.54 26.85 -1.99
N HIS A 67 -43.29 25.93 -2.92
CA HIS A 67 -43.68 25.99 -4.33
C HIS A 67 -44.47 24.74 -4.77
N SER A 68 -45.34 24.91 -5.77
CA SER A 68 -46.16 23.84 -6.34
C SER A 68 -46.12 23.86 -7.87
N PHE A 69 -46.01 22.69 -8.47
CA PHE A 69 -45.96 22.49 -9.92
C PHE A 69 -46.96 21.42 -10.36
N GLU A 70 -47.64 21.64 -11.49
CA GLU A 70 -48.44 20.58 -12.12
C GLU A 70 -47.48 19.57 -12.76
N ASP A 71 -46.57 20.07 -13.60
CA ASP A 71 -45.42 19.36 -14.16
C ASP A 71 -44.14 20.17 -13.92
N PHE A 72 -43.03 19.46 -13.69
CA PHE A 72 -41.70 20.06 -13.63
C PHE A 72 -40.73 19.27 -14.51
N GLY A 73 -40.52 19.75 -15.74
CA GLY A 73 -39.55 19.18 -16.68
C GLY A 73 -38.77 20.23 -17.46
N LEU A 74 -37.56 19.85 -17.91
CA LEU A 74 -36.65 20.68 -18.70
C LEU A 74 -36.10 19.88 -19.89
N SER A 75 -36.04 20.51 -21.07
CA SER A 75 -35.35 20.01 -22.27
C SER A 75 -33.89 20.48 -22.31
N PRO A 76 -33.02 19.87 -23.16
CA PRO A 76 -31.67 20.35 -23.44
C PRO A 76 -31.58 21.86 -23.63
N GLY A 77 -30.70 22.51 -22.86
CA GLY A 77 -30.46 23.95 -22.90
C GLY A 77 -31.50 24.82 -22.18
N GLN A 78 -32.59 24.24 -21.67
CA GLN A 78 -33.55 24.97 -20.83
C GLN A 78 -33.02 25.15 -19.40
N LEU A 79 -33.51 26.19 -18.73
CA LEU A 79 -33.14 26.54 -17.36
C LEU A 79 -34.38 26.82 -16.51
N ALA A 80 -34.48 26.19 -15.34
CA ALA A 80 -35.36 26.61 -14.26
C ALA A 80 -34.56 27.42 -13.25
N ASN A 81 -34.98 28.65 -12.96
CA ASN A 81 -34.34 29.51 -11.96
C ASN A 81 -35.33 29.92 -10.87
N PHE A 82 -35.18 29.34 -9.69
CA PHE A 82 -35.84 29.79 -8.46
C PHE A 82 -35.21 31.12 -8.05
N ARG A 83 -36.00 32.20 -8.03
CA ARG A 83 -35.54 33.51 -7.56
C ARG A 83 -36.26 33.89 -6.28
N THR A 84 -35.51 33.84 -5.18
CA THR A 84 -35.96 34.09 -3.80
C THR A 84 -35.33 35.37 -3.24
N ASP A 85 -35.71 35.74 -2.01
CA ASP A 85 -35.10 36.81 -1.24
C ASP A 85 -34.10 36.25 -0.20
N ALA A 86 -33.13 37.07 0.23
CA ALA A 86 -31.91 36.65 0.95
C ALA A 86 -32.13 35.96 2.32
N GLU A 87 -33.32 36.09 2.90
CA GLU A 87 -33.67 35.54 4.22
C GLU A 87 -34.15 34.07 4.15
N VAL A 88 -34.50 33.57 2.96
CA VAL A 88 -34.95 32.18 2.76
C VAL A 88 -33.77 31.21 2.85
N GLN A 89 -33.91 30.22 3.72
CA GLN A 89 -32.95 29.16 4.01
C GLN A 89 -33.24 27.87 3.23
N THR A 90 -34.52 27.55 2.99
CA THR A 90 -34.91 26.29 2.32
C THR A 90 -36.07 26.53 1.35
N ILE A 91 -35.90 26.09 0.10
CA ILE A 91 -36.94 26.12 -0.94
C ILE A 91 -37.48 24.70 -1.11
N LEU A 92 -38.80 24.52 -0.99
CA LEU A 92 -39.47 23.23 -1.10
C LEU A 92 -40.48 23.24 -2.26
N GLY A 93 -40.13 22.57 -3.36
CA GLY A 93 -41.00 22.38 -4.52
C GLY A 93 -41.69 21.01 -4.52
N ARG A 94 -43.01 20.97 -4.66
CA ARG A 94 -43.77 19.72 -4.93
C ARG A 94 -44.29 19.68 -6.37
N VAL A 95 -44.38 18.47 -6.93
CA VAL A 95 -45.11 18.19 -8.18
C VAL A 95 -46.41 17.45 -7.83
N VAL A 96 -47.54 17.90 -8.38
CA VAL A 96 -48.89 17.40 -8.00
C VAL A 96 -49.68 16.79 -9.16
N GLY A 97 -49.34 17.06 -10.43
CA GLY A 97 -50.06 16.56 -11.61
C GLY A 97 -49.85 15.07 -11.95
N GLY A 98 -49.15 14.33 -11.09
CA GLY A 98 -48.93 12.87 -11.23
C GLY A 98 -47.94 12.43 -12.32
N ASN A 99 -47.33 13.36 -13.06
CA ASN A 99 -46.29 13.06 -14.04
C ASN A 99 -44.87 13.02 -13.41
N PRO A 100 -43.98 12.10 -13.83
CA PRO A 100 -42.58 12.12 -13.42
C PRO A 100 -41.84 13.35 -13.95
N SER A 101 -40.87 13.84 -13.18
CA SER A 101 -40.07 15.00 -13.58
C SER A 101 -38.93 14.60 -14.51
N LEU A 102 -39.03 14.94 -15.80
CA LEU A 102 -37.98 14.73 -16.79
C LEU A 102 -37.12 16.00 -16.93
N ILE A 103 -35.92 15.98 -16.36
CA ILE A 103 -35.07 17.15 -16.15
C ILE A 103 -33.77 16.95 -16.94
N ASP A 104 -33.69 17.48 -18.17
CA ASP A 104 -32.49 17.42 -19.03
C ASP A 104 -31.92 18.83 -19.28
N GLY A 105 -31.87 19.66 -18.23
CA GLY A 105 -31.48 21.06 -18.28
C GLY A 105 -30.90 21.57 -16.96
N LEU A 106 -30.75 22.89 -16.82
CA LEU A 106 -30.11 23.53 -15.67
C LEU A 106 -31.13 23.99 -14.61
N ILE A 107 -31.06 23.45 -13.39
CA ILE A 107 -31.73 24.01 -12.21
C ILE A 107 -30.79 25.00 -11.53
N ARG A 108 -31.29 26.20 -11.21
CA ARG A 108 -30.56 27.26 -10.51
C ARG A 108 -31.39 27.84 -9.36
N VAL A 109 -30.70 28.26 -8.30
CA VAL A 109 -31.25 29.15 -7.25
C VAL A 109 -30.55 30.52 -7.35
N THR A 110 -31.29 31.61 -7.13
CA THR A 110 -30.74 32.98 -7.08
C THR A 110 -31.43 33.82 -6.01
N GLY A 111 -30.64 34.63 -5.29
CA GLY A 111 -31.14 35.63 -4.34
C GLY A 111 -30.91 35.29 -2.86
N SER A 112 -30.76 34.02 -2.51
CA SER A 112 -30.22 33.54 -1.23
C SER A 112 -29.36 32.29 -1.43
N ASN A 113 -28.67 31.87 -0.36
CA ASN A 113 -27.95 30.60 -0.31
C ASN A 113 -28.86 29.47 0.21
N ALA A 114 -30.08 29.35 -0.31
CA ALA A 114 -31.04 28.35 0.16
C ALA A 114 -30.70 26.92 -0.30
N ASP A 115 -31.00 25.95 0.57
CA ASP A 115 -31.18 24.56 0.18
C ASP A 115 -32.40 24.42 -0.75
N LEU A 116 -32.36 23.42 -1.65
CA LEU A 116 -33.47 23.13 -2.57
C LEU A 116 -33.92 21.67 -2.44
N VAL A 117 -35.18 21.48 -2.03
CA VAL A 117 -35.84 20.18 -1.96
C VAL A 117 -36.90 20.09 -3.06
N LEU A 118 -36.81 19.07 -3.91
CA LEU A 118 -37.77 18.79 -4.99
C LEU A 118 -38.43 17.43 -4.78
N MET A 119 -39.75 17.43 -4.54
CA MET A 119 -40.57 16.26 -4.27
C MET A 119 -41.47 15.91 -5.46
N ASN A 120 -41.36 14.69 -5.99
CA ASN A 120 -42.29 14.14 -6.97
C ASN A 120 -42.53 12.63 -6.74
N PRO A 121 -43.71 12.22 -6.21
CA PRO A 121 -44.03 10.81 -5.96
C PRO A 121 -43.99 9.91 -7.20
N ALA A 122 -44.18 10.48 -8.40
CA ALA A 122 -44.11 9.76 -9.67
C ALA A 122 -42.67 9.55 -10.18
N GLY A 123 -41.65 9.99 -9.43
CA GLY A 123 -40.24 9.81 -9.78
C GLY A 123 -39.61 10.97 -10.56
N ILE A 124 -38.29 10.93 -10.67
CA ILE A 124 -37.46 12.03 -11.21
C ILE A 124 -36.33 11.45 -12.06
N LEU A 125 -36.20 11.90 -13.30
CA LEU A 125 -35.11 11.51 -14.21
C LEU A 125 -34.28 12.73 -14.60
N PHE A 126 -33.04 12.77 -14.15
CA PHE A 126 -32.03 13.75 -14.57
C PHE A 126 -31.29 13.22 -15.81
N GLY A 127 -31.52 13.86 -16.96
CA GLY A 127 -30.93 13.48 -18.25
C GLY A 127 -29.44 13.84 -18.37
N PRO A 128 -28.76 13.43 -19.46
CA PRO A 128 -27.31 13.64 -19.63
C PRO A 128 -26.87 15.12 -19.70
N ASN A 129 -27.78 16.04 -19.99
CA ASN A 129 -27.54 17.49 -19.98
C ASN A 129 -27.88 18.13 -18.62
N ALA A 130 -28.47 17.39 -17.69
CA ALA A 130 -28.94 17.88 -16.41
C ALA A 130 -27.79 18.41 -15.54
N ARG A 131 -28.01 19.60 -14.97
CA ARG A 131 -27.02 20.31 -14.14
C ARG A 131 -27.72 21.05 -13.00
N LEU A 132 -26.96 21.24 -11.93
CA LEU A 132 -27.32 22.12 -10.82
C LEU A 132 -26.39 23.34 -10.79
N ASP A 133 -26.94 24.45 -10.32
CA ASP A 133 -26.26 25.70 -9.95
C ASP A 133 -26.98 26.20 -8.69
N VAL A 134 -26.79 25.44 -7.61
CA VAL A 134 -27.45 25.57 -6.31
C VAL A 134 -26.35 25.84 -5.27
N PRO A 135 -26.39 26.97 -4.54
CA PRO A 135 -25.32 27.43 -3.65
C PRO A 135 -25.30 26.73 -2.28
N SER A 136 -26.24 25.82 -2.04
CA SER A 136 -26.36 25.01 -0.82
C SER A 136 -26.87 23.61 -1.20
N SER A 137 -27.42 22.84 -0.26
CA SER A 137 -27.74 21.43 -0.45
C SER A 137 -28.92 21.20 -1.39
N PHE A 138 -28.90 20.07 -2.11
CA PHE A 138 -29.96 19.67 -3.02
C PHE A 138 -30.51 18.29 -2.64
N THR A 139 -31.82 18.20 -2.45
CA THR A 139 -32.54 16.93 -2.23
C THR A 139 -33.58 16.71 -3.31
N ALA A 140 -33.52 15.56 -3.99
CA ALA A 140 -34.58 15.06 -4.85
C ALA A 140 -35.24 13.85 -4.16
N THR A 141 -36.57 13.86 -4.03
CA THR A 141 -37.30 12.80 -3.31
C THR A 141 -38.56 12.32 -4.03
N SER A 142 -38.82 11.02 -3.97
CA SER A 142 -40.11 10.42 -4.39
C SER A 142 -41.07 10.16 -3.21
N ALA A 143 -40.77 10.72 -2.04
CA ALA A 143 -41.70 10.75 -0.91
C ALA A 143 -43.01 11.46 -1.30
N ASP A 144 -44.11 11.13 -0.60
CA ASP A 144 -45.38 11.83 -0.79
C ASP A 144 -45.65 12.91 0.27
N ARG A 145 -44.84 12.94 1.34
CA ARG A 145 -44.79 14.00 2.35
C ARG A 145 -43.35 14.25 2.85
N ILE A 146 -43.08 15.49 3.26
CA ILE A 146 -41.89 15.95 4.00
C ILE A 146 -42.34 16.43 5.38
N THR A 147 -41.70 16.02 6.48
CA THR A 147 -42.15 16.33 7.86
C THR A 147 -41.42 17.52 8.50
N PHE A 148 -42.08 18.12 9.49
CA PHE A 148 -41.65 19.26 10.31
C PHE A 148 -42.24 19.09 11.74
N GLY A 149 -41.80 18.06 12.46
CA GLY A 149 -42.45 17.51 13.64
C GLY A 149 -43.75 16.80 13.26
N ASP A 150 -44.80 16.95 14.09
CA ASP A 150 -46.15 16.39 13.84
C ASP A 150 -46.88 16.97 12.61
N ARG A 151 -46.20 17.78 11.79
CA ARG A 151 -46.74 18.51 10.63
C ARG A 151 -45.97 18.11 9.37
N PHE A 152 -46.56 18.32 8.20
CA PHE A 152 -45.93 17.93 6.95
C PHE A 152 -46.32 18.84 5.78
N PHE A 153 -45.45 18.86 4.76
CA PHE A 153 -45.71 19.33 3.41
C PHE A 153 -46.04 18.12 2.52
N SER A 154 -47.27 18.03 2.00
CA SER A 154 -47.72 16.87 1.20
C SER A 154 -47.74 17.16 -0.31
N SER A 155 -47.65 16.10 -1.11
CA SER A 155 -47.95 16.09 -2.55
C SER A 155 -49.46 16.05 -2.87
N THR A 156 -50.29 15.52 -1.96
CA THR A 156 -51.71 15.20 -2.21
C THR A 156 -52.69 15.85 -1.24
N GLU A 157 -52.19 16.46 -0.17
CA GLU A 157 -52.99 17.04 0.91
C GLU A 157 -52.67 18.53 1.13
N LEU A 158 -53.66 19.26 1.68
CA LEU A 158 -53.48 20.66 2.08
C LEU A 158 -52.74 20.73 3.42
N SER A 159 -51.72 21.57 3.47
CA SER A 159 -50.90 21.82 4.67
C SER A 159 -51.00 23.30 5.06
N ASN A 160 -50.96 23.62 6.36
CA ASN A 160 -50.80 25.02 6.79
C ASN A 160 -49.32 25.43 6.70
N TYR A 161 -48.91 25.86 5.50
CA TYR A 161 -47.52 26.17 5.15
C TYR A 161 -46.86 27.21 6.07
N GLN A 162 -47.63 28.18 6.59
CA GLN A 162 -47.13 29.18 7.54
C GLN A 162 -46.57 28.52 8.81
N THR A 163 -47.19 27.43 9.26
CA THR A 163 -46.76 26.71 10.47
C THR A 163 -45.58 25.76 10.26
N LEU A 164 -45.16 25.53 9.01
CA LEU A 164 -44.02 24.66 8.68
C LEU A 164 -42.69 25.42 8.89
N VAL A 165 -42.39 25.67 10.16
CA VAL A 165 -41.22 26.40 10.68
C VAL A 165 -40.18 25.43 11.22
N GLY A 166 -38.91 25.66 10.89
CA GLY A 166 -37.78 24.78 11.17
C GLY A 166 -37.24 24.12 9.90
N GLN A 167 -36.17 23.33 10.00
CA GLN A 167 -35.72 22.48 8.90
C GLN A 167 -36.58 21.21 8.79
N PRO A 168 -36.67 20.57 7.61
CA PRO A 168 -37.28 19.26 7.47
C PRO A 168 -36.66 18.21 8.40
N ASP A 169 -37.48 17.36 9.01
CA ASP A 169 -37.03 16.30 9.93
C ASP A 169 -37.31 14.87 9.45
N GLY A 170 -37.86 14.71 8.24
CA GLY A 170 -38.13 13.40 7.65
C GLY A 170 -38.94 13.42 6.35
N PHE A 171 -39.18 12.23 5.83
CA PHE A 171 -39.92 11.94 4.61
C PHE A 171 -40.83 10.71 4.82
N ILE A 172 -42.04 10.73 4.26
CA ILE A 172 -42.97 9.60 4.35
C ILE A 172 -43.23 9.05 2.95
N PHE A 173 -43.19 7.72 2.83
CA PHE A 173 -43.46 6.95 1.62
C PHE A 173 -44.70 6.10 1.86
N ARG A 174 -45.90 6.62 1.55
CA ARG A 174 -47.17 5.86 1.63
C ARG A 174 -47.52 5.08 0.36
N LEU A 175 -46.80 5.31 -0.73
CA LEU A 175 -46.87 4.43 -1.90
C LEU A 175 -46.16 3.12 -1.55
N ARG A 176 -46.79 1.99 -1.89
CA ARG A 176 -46.16 0.66 -1.84
C ARG A 176 -45.03 0.51 -2.86
N GLU A 177 -45.18 1.14 -4.03
CA GLU A 177 -44.13 1.21 -5.05
C GLU A 177 -43.85 2.70 -5.29
N PRO A 178 -42.88 3.31 -4.59
CA PRO A 178 -42.56 4.73 -4.77
C PRO A 178 -41.80 4.98 -6.08
N GLY A 179 -41.93 6.18 -6.65
CA GLY A 179 -41.29 6.51 -7.93
C GLY A 179 -39.77 6.37 -7.93
N ALA A 180 -39.21 5.89 -9.05
CA ALA A 180 -37.76 5.79 -9.20
C ALA A 180 -37.10 7.16 -9.39
N ILE A 181 -35.87 7.31 -8.88
CA ILE A 181 -34.99 8.46 -9.18
C ILE A 181 -33.79 7.98 -9.98
N VAL A 182 -33.59 8.56 -11.16
CA VAL A 182 -32.49 8.22 -12.07
C VAL A 182 -31.63 9.45 -12.34
N ASN A 183 -30.31 9.35 -12.18
CA ASN A 183 -29.38 10.39 -12.60
C ASN A 183 -28.38 9.90 -13.67
N ALA A 184 -28.48 10.46 -14.87
CA ALA A 184 -27.47 10.37 -15.94
C ALA A 184 -26.70 11.69 -16.16
N GLY A 185 -27.07 12.77 -15.44
CA GLY A 185 -26.49 14.11 -15.59
C GLY A 185 -25.27 14.38 -14.69
N ARG A 186 -24.88 15.66 -14.62
CA ARG A 186 -23.78 16.15 -13.77
C ARG A 186 -24.32 17.12 -12.72
N LEU A 187 -24.72 16.58 -11.58
CA LEU A 187 -25.24 17.36 -10.46
C LEU A 187 -24.08 17.80 -9.56
N ARG A 188 -24.01 19.09 -9.24
CA ARG A 188 -22.99 19.68 -8.37
C ARG A 188 -23.62 20.68 -7.42
N VAL A 189 -23.22 20.65 -6.17
CA VAL A 189 -23.41 21.74 -5.19
C VAL A 189 -22.06 22.36 -4.83
N ASP A 190 -22.10 23.48 -4.11
CA ASP A 190 -20.90 24.16 -3.63
C ASP A 190 -20.27 23.50 -2.39
N PRO A 191 -19.04 23.90 -1.98
CA PRO A 191 -18.32 23.19 -0.92
C PRO A 191 -19.06 23.16 0.43
N GLY A 192 -19.01 22.01 1.10
CA GLY A 192 -19.72 21.74 2.36
C GLY A 192 -21.19 21.38 2.21
N ALA A 193 -21.85 21.78 1.12
CA ALA A 193 -23.24 21.41 0.83
C ALA A 193 -23.38 19.92 0.44
N SER A 194 -24.60 19.38 0.49
CA SER A 194 -24.88 17.96 0.27
C SER A 194 -25.82 17.68 -0.92
N ILE A 195 -25.75 16.47 -1.48
CA ILE A 195 -26.68 15.96 -2.51
C ILE A 195 -27.37 14.69 -2.02
N THR A 196 -28.70 14.70 -1.96
CA THR A 196 -29.53 13.55 -1.56
C THR A 196 -30.46 13.14 -2.70
N LEU A 197 -30.42 11.87 -3.11
CA LEU A 197 -31.41 11.24 -3.98
C LEU A 197 -32.10 10.12 -3.19
N LEU A 198 -33.39 10.30 -2.89
CA LEU A 198 -34.18 9.41 -2.00
C LEU A 198 -35.46 8.94 -2.71
N GLY A 199 -35.58 7.66 -3.06
CA GLY A 199 -36.73 7.19 -3.86
C GLY A 199 -37.07 5.71 -3.66
N GLY A 200 -38.05 5.20 -4.40
CA GLY A 200 -38.40 3.77 -4.34
C GLY A 200 -37.25 2.90 -4.86
N THR A 201 -36.80 3.21 -6.08
CA THR A 201 -35.54 2.72 -6.67
C THR A 201 -34.65 3.94 -6.94
N VAL A 202 -33.35 3.87 -6.66
CA VAL A 202 -32.40 4.97 -6.97
C VAL A 202 -31.28 4.47 -7.86
N VAL A 203 -31.07 5.10 -9.03
CA VAL A 203 -30.06 4.68 -10.02
C VAL A 203 -29.20 5.87 -10.46
N ASN A 204 -27.93 5.89 -10.07
CA ASN A 204 -26.94 6.84 -10.59
C ASN A 204 -26.07 6.17 -11.67
N THR A 205 -26.02 6.77 -12.86
CA THR A 205 -24.99 6.49 -13.90
C THR A 205 -24.20 7.74 -14.30
N GLY A 206 -24.66 8.92 -13.86
CA GLY A 206 -24.02 10.21 -14.10
C GLY A 206 -22.92 10.55 -13.09
N THR A 207 -22.74 11.85 -12.84
CA THR A 207 -21.75 12.38 -11.90
C THR A 207 -22.41 13.22 -10.80
N LEU A 208 -22.07 12.93 -9.54
CA LEU A 208 -22.47 13.70 -8.35
C LEU A 208 -21.24 14.32 -7.67
N ILE A 209 -21.32 15.61 -7.32
CA ILE A 209 -20.19 16.40 -6.80
C ILE A 209 -20.64 17.28 -5.62
N ALA A 210 -20.14 16.99 -4.41
CA ALA A 210 -20.43 17.74 -3.19
C ALA A 210 -19.14 17.91 -2.35
N PRO A 211 -18.23 18.83 -2.71
CA PRO A 211 -16.87 18.84 -2.18
C PRO A 211 -16.85 19.18 -0.69
N GLY A 212 -16.36 18.29 0.16
CA GLY A 212 -16.31 18.48 1.61
C GLY A 212 -17.66 18.36 2.32
N GLY A 213 -18.69 17.85 1.63
CA GLY A 213 -20.03 17.57 2.18
C GLY A 213 -20.43 16.11 1.93
N THR A 214 -21.75 15.84 1.92
CA THR A 214 -22.30 14.47 1.81
C THR A 214 -22.95 14.21 0.45
N ILE A 215 -22.77 13.00 -0.11
CA ILE A 215 -23.65 12.46 -1.16
C ILE A 215 -24.40 11.25 -0.58
N THR A 216 -25.73 11.26 -0.63
CA THR A 216 -26.55 10.11 -0.23
C THR A 216 -27.41 9.63 -1.40
N LEU A 217 -27.24 8.36 -1.77
CA LEU A 217 -28.19 7.60 -2.58
C LEU A 217 -28.94 6.66 -1.63
N ALA A 218 -30.27 6.74 -1.56
CA ALA A 218 -31.02 5.87 -0.68
C ALA A 218 -32.36 5.40 -1.29
N ALA A 219 -32.53 4.08 -1.36
CA ALA A 219 -33.75 3.44 -1.84
C ALA A 219 -34.64 2.97 -0.68
N VAL A 220 -35.96 2.95 -0.89
CA VAL A 220 -36.97 2.72 0.15
C VAL A 220 -38.02 1.74 -0.39
N GLU A 221 -38.41 0.72 0.39
CA GLU A 221 -39.36 -0.31 -0.08
C GLU A 221 -40.81 0.17 -0.20
N GLY A 222 -41.11 1.38 0.28
CA GLY A 222 -42.49 1.88 0.38
C GLY A 222 -43.13 1.55 1.74
N GLU A 223 -44.30 2.15 1.99
CA GLU A 223 -45.04 2.09 3.28
C GLU A 223 -44.20 2.43 4.55
N GLN A 224 -43.11 3.19 4.37
CA GLN A 224 -42.06 3.46 5.36
C GLN A 224 -41.88 4.96 5.68
N TYR A 225 -41.32 5.24 6.85
CA TYR A 225 -40.85 6.56 7.27
C TYR A 225 -39.32 6.64 7.19
N VAL A 226 -38.79 7.79 6.81
CA VAL A 226 -37.36 8.10 6.76
C VAL A 226 -37.12 9.34 7.60
N ARG A 227 -36.22 9.28 8.58
CA ARG A 227 -35.97 10.39 9.50
C ARG A 227 -34.70 11.15 9.13
N LEU A 228 -34.67 12.43 9.42
CA LEU A 228 -33.47 13.27 9.39
C LEU A 228 -33.06 13.58 10.84
N GLN A 229 -31.76 13.63 11.08
CA GLN A 229 -31.24 14.15 12.35
C GLN A 229 -30.81 15.62 12.17
N SER A 230 -30.45 16.28 13.27
CA SER A 230 -30.02 17.68 13.26
C SER A 230 -28.91 17.95 12.23
N GLU A 231 -28.90 19.17 11.69
CA GLU A 231 -28.05 19.60 10.56
C GLU A 231 -28.43 19.04 9.19
N GLY A 232 -29.62 18.44 9.03
CA GLY A 232 -30.18 18.07 7.71
C GLY A 232 -29.52 16.85 7.06
N ARG A 233 -28.73 16.10 7.83
CA ARG A 233 -28.01 14.91 7.36
C ARG A 233 -28.89 13.66 7.54
N LEU A 234 -28.94 12.82 6.51
CA LEU A 234 -29.53 11.47 6.59
C LEU A 234 -28.61 10.60 7.46
N LEU A 235 -28.96 10.49 8.74
CA LEU A 235 -28.21 9.71 9.75
C LEU A 235 -29.04 8.61 10.41
N SER A 236 -30.36 8.53 10.16
CA SER A 236 -31.14 7.38 10.62
C SER A 236 -32.44 7.16 9.85
N PHE A 237 -32.58 5.98 9.26
CA PHE A 237 -33.90 5.46 8.88
C PHE A 237 -34.53 4.80 10.10
N ASP A 238 -35.27 5.57 10.90
CA ASP A 238 -36.26 4.98 11.81
C ASP A 238 -37.39 4.36 10.96
N LEU A 239 -37.20 3.12 10.49
CA LEU A 239 -38.18 2.34 9.71
C LEU A 239 -39.37 1.88 10.57
N VAL A 240 -40.00 2.83 11.27
CA VAL A 240 -41.25 2.62 11.97
C VAL A 240 -42.37 2.51 10.94
N ALA A 241 -42.98 1.33 10.85
CA ALA A 241 -44.15 1.09 10.00
C ALA A 241 -45.24 2.14 10.27
N ILE A 242 -45.70 2.81 9.22
CA ILE A 242 -46.59 3.97 9.34
C ILE A 242 -47.90 3.54 10.03
N PRO A 243 -48.34 4.21 11.13
CA PRO A 243 -49.65 3.95 11.73
C PRO A 243 -50.76 4.11 10.67
N SER A 244 -51.47 3.03 10.38
CA SER A 244 -52.25 2.82 9.15
C SER A 244 -53.12 4.02 8.71
N VAL A 245 -52.61 4.82 7.78
CA VAL A 245 -53.29 6.02 7.27
C VAL A 245 -54.40 5.60 6.30
N SER A 246 -55.66 5.85 6.69
CA SER A 246 -56.81 5.53 5.85
C SER A 246 -56.97 6.51 4.68
N GLY A 247 -56.45 6.15 3.51
CA GLY A 247 -56.68 6.88 2.26
C GLY A 247 -56.10 6.16 1.05
N ILE A 248 -56.91 6.00 -0.01
CA ILE A 248 -56.41 5.51 -1.30
C ILE A 248 -55.70 6.68 -1.99
N LEU A 249 -54.39 6.58 -2.21
CA LEU A 249 -53.65 7.57 -3.01
C LEU A 249 -54.09 7.46 -4.48
N PRO A 250 -54.55 8.55 -5.14
CA PRO A 250 -54.94 8.54 -6.54
C PRO A 250 -53.73 8.67 -7.49
N LEU A 251 -52.58 8.13 -7.07
CA LEU A 251 -51.29 8.24 -7.75
C LEU A 251 -50.67 6.85 -7.91
N THR A 252 -50.29 6.50 -9.13
CA THR A 252 -49.48 5.33 -9.46
C THR A 252 -48.18 5.81 -10.06
N ALA A 253 -47.05 5.57 -9.38
CA ALA A 253 -45.74 5.81 -9.98
C ALA A 253 -45.50 4.81 -11.13
N PRO A 254 -44.84 5.22 -12.23
CA PRO A 254 -44.35 4.28 -13.24
C PRO A 254 -43.19 3.45 -12.68
N SER A 255 -43.10 2.20 -13.13
CA SER A 255 -41.94 1.36 -12.91
C SER A 255 -40.67 1.92 -13.58
N LEU A 256 -39.48 1.47 -13.16
CA LEU A 256 -38.22 1.90 -13.77
C LEU A 256 -38.17 1.70 -15.30
N PRO A 257 -38.59 0.55 -15.88
CA PRO A 257 -38.69 0.39 -17.34
C PRO A 257 -39.59 1.43 -18.02
N GLU A 258 -40.77 1.72 -17.44
CA GLU A 258 -41.70 2.71 -17.98
C GLU A 258 -41.15 4.14 -17.89
N LEU A 259 -40.46 4.49 -16.80
CA LEU A 259 -39.80 5.78 -16.65
C LEU A 259 -38.72 5.99 -17.71
N LEU A 260 -37.93 4.96 -18.02
CA LEU A 260 -36.83 5.00 -18.98
C LEU A 260 -37.28 4.96 -20.46
N THR A 261 -38.47 4.41 -20.75
CA THR A 261 -38.99 4.25 -22.12
C THR A 261 -39.99 5.32 -22.57
N ARG A 262 -40.35 6.27 -21.68
CA ARG A 262 -41.35 7.32 -21.97
C ARG A 262 -41.02 8.15 -23.24
N PRO A 263 -42.00 8.39 -24.14
CA PRO A 263 -41.79 9.15 -25.38
C PRO A 263 -41.23 10.56 -25.13
N GLY A 264 -40.23 10.95 -25.92
CA GLY A 264 -39.55 12.25 -25.82
C GLY A 264 -38.18 12.18 -25.15
N LEU A 265 -37.88 11.11 -24.39
CA LEU A 265 -36.54 10.87 -23.85
C LEU A 265 -35.52 10.58 -24.96
N ARG A 266 -34.41 11.32 -24.95
CA ARG A 266 -33.13 10.77 -25.43
C ARG A 266 -32.51 10.02 -24.26
N HIS A 267 -32.06 8.79 -24.52
CA HIS A 267 -31.83 7.77 -23.51
C HIS A 267 -30.93 8.24 -22.36
N ALA A 268 -31.27 7.85 -21.12
CA ALA A 268 -30.35 7.91 -19.99
C ALA A 268 -29.15 7.00 -20.31
N THR A 269 -28.00 7.59 -20.63
CA THR A 269 -26.97 6.90 -21.43
C THR A 269 -26.35 5.67 -20.79
N GLY A 270 -26.42 5.53 -19.46
CA GLY A 270 -25.89 4.39 -18.72
C GLY A 270 -26.88 3.22 -18.50
N VAL A 271 -28.16 3.34 -18.87
CA VAL A 271 -29.15 2.27 -18.74
C VAL A 271 -29.94 2.03 -20.03
N GLN A 272 -30.20 0.76 -20.31
CA GLN A 272 -30.99 0.27 -21.44
C GLN A 272 -32.17 -0.55 -20.91
N VAL A 273 -33.32 -0.50 -21.60
CA VAL A 273 -34.45 -1.39 -21.35
C VAL A 273 -34.56 -2.36 -22.52
N ASN A 274 -34.60 -3.65 -22.23
CA ASN A 274 -34.66 -4.72 -23.20
C ASN A 274 -36.11 -5.00 -23.65
N PRO A 275 -36.33 -5.72 -24.78
CA PRO A 275 -37.67 -6.00 -25.30
C PRO A 275 -38.57 -6.86 -24.39
N ASP A 276 -38.00 -7.51 -23.37
CA ASP A 276 -38.71 -8.28 -22.34
C ASP A 276 -39.08 -7.45 -21.10
N GLY A 277 -38.65 -6.19 -21.03
CA GLY A 277 -38.87 -5.29 -19.90
C GLY A 277 -37.74 -5.25 -18.87
N THR A 278 -36.70 -6.09 -19.00
CA THR A 278 -35.52 -6.03 -18.11
C THR A 278 -34.73 -4.73 -18.31
N VAL A 279 -34.18 -4.19 -17.23
CA VAL A 279 -33.29 -3.02 -17.26
C VAL A 279 -31.85 -3.50 -17.11
N VAL A 280 -30.94 -3.04 -17.96
CA VAL A 280 -29.51 -3.39 -17.91
C VAL A 280 -28.63 -2.14 -17.96
N LEU A 281 -27.43 -2.21 -17.38
CA LEU A 281 -26.40 -1.18 -17.59
C LEU A 281 -25.85 -1.26 -19.02
N THR A 282 -25.81 -0.14 -19.75
CA THR A 282 -25.46 -0.15 -21.19
C THR A 282 -24.05 -0.70 -21.45
N GLY A 283 -23.09 -0.45 -20.55
CA GLY A 283 -21.69 -0.83 -20.72
C GLY A 283 -21.38 -2.28 -20.37
N SER A 284 -22.00 -2.81 -19.31
CA SER A 284 -21.71 -4.15 -18.76
C SER A 284 -22.82 -5.18 -19.02
N GLN A 285 -23.97 -4.75 -19.53
CA GLN A 285 -25.19 -5.56 -19.80
C GLN A 285 -25.77 -6.27 -18.56
N ILE A 286 -25.28 -5.94 -17.37
CA ILE A 286 -25.72 -6.51 -16.10
C ILE A 286 -27.14 -6.02 -15.77
N SER A 287 -28.01 -6.92 -15.32
CA SER A 287 -29.41 -6.62 -14.97
C SER A 287 -29.55 -5.84 -13.67
N ILE A 288 -30.41 -4.81 -13.68
CA ILE A 288 -30.84 -4.01 -12.53
C ILE A 288 -32.22 -4.49 -12.06
N PRO A 289 -32.37 -4.95 -10.81
CA PRO A 289 -33.68 -5.20 -10.22
C PRO A 289 -34.53 -3.93 -10.18
N THR A 290 -35.81 -4.06 -10.53
CA THR A 290 -36.76 -2.93 -10.63
C THR A 290 -37.66 -2.82 -9.40
N GLU A 291 -37.30 -3.50 -8.31
CA GLU A 291 -38.06 -3.56 -7.06
C GLU A 291 -37.76 -2.33 -6.19
N ALA A 292 -38.75 -1.89 -5.41
CA ALA A 292 -38.53 -0.88 -4.37
C ALA A 292 -37.47 -1.35 -3.35
N GLY A 293 -36.75 -0.41 -2.74
CA GLY A 293 -35.58 -0.72 -1.89
C GLY A 293 -34.27 -0.96 -2.66
N THR A 294 -34.28 -1.01 -4.00
CA THR A 294 -33.06 -1.22 -4.80
C THR A 294 -32.27 0.08 -5.06
N ALA A 295 -30.99 0.11 -4.68
CA ALA A 295 -30.07 1.23 -4.94
C ALA A 295 -28.89 0.83 -5.84
N ILE A 296 -28.72 1.53 -6.97
CA ILE A 296 -27.64 1.31 -7.94
C ILE A 296 -26.75 2.54 -8.04
N ALA A 297 -25.46 2.36 -7.78
CA ALA A 297 -24.43 3.38 -7.91
C ALA A 297 -23.41 3.00 -8.99
N SER A 298 -23.41 3.74 -10.09
CA SER A 298 -22.43 3.68 -11.17
C SER A 298 -21.94 5.09 -11.52
N GLY A 299 -21.00 5.22 -12.47
CA GLY A 299 -20.44 6.52 -12.86
C GLY A 299 -19.50 7.10 -11.80
N ARG A 300 -19.73 8.34 -11.34
CA ARG A 300 -18.83 9.00 -10.36
C ARG A 300 -19.58 9.73 -9.25
N LEU A 301 -19.26 9.41 -8.00
CA LEU A 301 -19.65 10.15 -6.81
C LEU A 301 -18.37 10.70 -6.15
N THR A 302 -18.30 12.01 -5.90
CA THR A 302 -17.09 12.62 -5.33
C THR A 302 -17.41 13.73 -4.33
N THR A 303 -16.96 13.54 -3.09
CA THR A 303 -16.97 14.56 -2.02
C THR A 303 -15.57 14.98 -1.60
N ALA A 304 -14.53 14.37 -2.16
CA ALA A 304 -13.13 14.75 -1.93
C ALA A 304 -12.87 16.28 -1.93
N SER A 305 -12.14 16.74 -0.91
CA SER A 305 -11.82 18.16 -0.67
C SER A 305 -10.57 18.31 0.20
N VAL A 306 -9.73 19.31 -0.12
CA VAL A 306 -8.53 19.67 0.66
C VAL A 306 -8.82 20.71 1.76
N GLU A 307 -10.08 21.14 1.92
CA GLU A 307 -10.44 22.29 2.78
C GLU A 307 -11.46 21.96 3.90
N SER A 308 -12.15 20.82 3.83
CA SER A 308 -13.29 20.49 4.72
C SER A 308 -13.10 19.16 5.46
N GLN A 309 -13.80 19.02 6.58
CA GLN A 309 -13.80 17.84 7.45
C GLN A 309 -15.03 16.91 7.27
N GLY A 310 -15.93 17.21 6.32
CA GLY A 310 -17.26 16.60 6.20
C GLY A 310 -17.49 15.59 5.06
N SER A 311 -16.44 15.10 4.40
CA SER A 311 -16.54 14.30 3.16
C SER A 311 -17.17 12.91 3.38
N GLN A 312 -18.42 12.71 2.96
CA GLN A 312 -19.16 11.44 3.11
C GLN A 312 -19.84 10.96 1.82
N ILE A 313 -19.88 9.64 1.59
CA ILE A 313 -20.74 9.00 0.58
C ILE A 313 -21.53 7.86 1.24
N ASN A 314 -22.86 7.94 1.19
CA ASN A 314 -23.78 6.93 1.69
C ASN A 314 -24.56 6.30 0.53
N ILE A 315 -24.59 4.98 0.47
CA ILE A 315 -25.40 4.21 -0.49
C ILE A 315 -26.22 3.20 0.32
N LEU A 316 -27.54 3.40 0.36
CA LEU A 316 -28.46 2.73 1.27
C LEU A 316 -29.68 2.16 0.54
N GLY A 317 -30.25 1.09 1.07
CA GLY A 317 -31.37 0.35 0.50
C GLY A 317 -31.35 -1.10 0.96
N ASP A 318 -32.40 -1.85 0.68
CA ASP A 318 -32.46 -3.28 0.99
C ASP A 318 -31.51 -4.09 0.08
N ARG A 319 -31.44 -3.72 -1.20
CA ARG A 319 -30.62 -4.40 -2.21
C ARG A 319 -29.73 -3.39 -2.92
N ILE A 320 -28.40 -3.60 -2.93
CA ILE A 320 -27.44 -2.57 -3.40
C ILE A 320 -26.45 -3.12 -4.43
N GLY A 321 -26.29 -2.39 -5.54
CA GLY A 321 -25.28 -2.63 -6.56
C GLY A 321 -24.36 -1.42 -6.77
N VAL A 322 -23.05 -1.58 -6.55
CA VAL A 322 -22.03 -0.55 -6.84
C VAL A 322 -21.13 -1.01 -7.99
N LEU A 323 -21.35 -0.43 -9.17
CA LEU A 323 -21.06 -1.07 -10.46
C LEU A 323 -20.30 -0.11 -11.37
N ASP A 324 -19.05 -0.44 -11.71
CA ASP A 324 -18.17 0.39 -12.55
C ASP A 324 -18.00 1.82 -12.01
N ALA A 325 -18.17 2.00 -10.70
CA ALA A 325 -18.30 3.28 -10.03
C ALA A 325 -16.94 3.83 -9.57
N THR A 326 -16.79 5.16 -9.56
CA THR A 326 -15.73 5.83 -8.82
C THR A 326 -16.34 6.59 -7.64
N LEU A 327 -16.16 6.06 -6.42
CA LEU A 327 -16.50 6.74 -5.17
C LEU A 327 -15.24 7.40 -4.61
N ASN A 328 -15.28 8.68 -4.26
CA ASN A 328 -14.08 9.43 -3.86
C ASN A 328 -14.37 10.47 -2.77
N VAL A 329 -14.00 10.14 -1.53
CA VAL A 329 -14.13 10.98 -0.32
C VAL A 329 -12.79 11.51 0.20
N SER A 330 -11.67 11.13 -0.44
CA SER A 330 -10.30 11.51 -0.04
C SER A 330 -10.16 13.00 0.26
N GLY A 331 -9.54 13.36 1.39
CA GLY A 331 -9.49 14.76 1.81
C GLY A 331 -8.35 15.09 2.77
N ALA A 332 -8.31 16.35 3.22
CA ALA A 332 -7.36 16.76 4.26
C ALA A 332 -7.61 16.05 5.62
N THR A 333 -8.81 15.48 5.81
CA THR A 333 -9.17 14.57 6.90
C THR A 333 -9.69 13.24 6.35
N ALA A 334 -9.77 12.24 7.22
CA ALA A 334 -10.53 11.01 6.98
C ALA A 334 -11.97 11.31 6.50
N GLY A 335 -12.28 10.93 5.26
CA GLY A 335 -13.65 10.87 4.74
C GLY A 335 -14.26 9.49 4.95
N GLN A 336 -15.58 9.35 4.84
CA GLN A 336 -16.29 8.08 5.12
C GLN A 336 -17.13 7.60 3.93
N VAL A 337 -17.15 6.29 3.70
CA VAL A 337 -18.04 5.61 2.75
C VAL A 337 -18.84 4.53 3.46
N ARG A 338 -20.18 4.63 3.42
CA ARG A 338 -21.10 3.61 3.94
C ARG A 338 -21.88 3.00 2.78
N ILE A 339 -21.82 1.69 2.61
CA ILE A 339 -22.54 0.93 1.58
C ILE A 339 -23.29 -0.21 2.27
N GLY A 340 -24.61 -0.13 2.29
CA GLY A 340 -25.46 -1.22 2.78
C GLY A 340 -25.48 -1.44 4.29
N GLY A 341 -24.88 -0.57 5.09
CA GLY A 341 -25.02 -0.60 6.54
C GLY A 341 -23.94 0.16 7.28
N GLY A 342 -24.00 0.07 8.60
CA GLY A 342 -23.04 0.65 9.55
C GLY A 342 -21.82 -0.22 9.80
N TYR A 343 -20.87 0.30 10.59
CA TYR A 343 -19.78 -0.52 11.14
C TYR A 343 -20.35 -1.69 11.96
N GLN A 344 -19.95 -2.92 11.62
CA GLN A 344 -20.54 -4.19 12.12
C GLN A 344 -22.09 -4.22 12.11
N GLY A 345 -22.73 -3.47 11.19
CA GLY A 345 -24.19 -3.34 11.12
C GLY A 345 -24.85 -2.60 12.29
N ASN A 346 -24.09 -1.88 13.12
CA ASN A 346 -24.55 -1.27 14.38
C ASN A 346 -24.77 0.26 14.34
N ASP A 347 -24.33 0.96 13.28
CA ASP A 347 -24.69 2.39 13.11
C ASP A 347 -26.21 2.53 12.88
N PRO A 348 -26.85 3.67 13.23
CA PRO A 348 -28.31 3.85 13.14
C PRO A 348 -28.90 3.99 11.70
N ILE A 349 -28.25 3.42 10.68
CA ILE A 349 -28.67 3.42 9.27
C ILE A 349 -29.14 2.01 8.83
N PRO A 350 -29.93 1.85 7.74
CA PRO A 350 -30.38 0.53 7.29
C PRO A 350 -29.23 -0.39 6.95
N ASN A 351 -29.32 -1.62 7.43
CA ASN A 351 -28.57 -2.73 6.86
C ASN A 351 -29.34 -3.28 5.64
N SER A 352 -28.63 -3.45 4.54
CA SER A 352 -29.09 -4.15 3.34
C SER A 352 -29.19 -5.64 3.59
N GLN A 353 -30.07 -6.34 2.87
CA GLN A 353 -30.05 -7.80 2.81
C GLN A 353 -29.00 -8.29 1.81
N ILE A 354 -28.72 -7.52 0.74
CA ILE A 354 -27.71 -7.88 -0.26
C ILE A 354 -26.91 -6.64 -0.70
N THR A 355 -25.57 -6.70 -0.62
CA THR A 355 -24.67 -5.66 -1.15
C THR A 355 -23.65 -6.27 -2.12
N VAL A 356 -23.63 -5.80 -3.37
CA VAL A 356 -22.72 -6.27 -4.42
C VAL A 356 -21.89 -5.12 -5.01
N VAL A 357 -20.58 -5.31 -5.08
CA VAL A 357 -19.61 -4.34 -5.61
C VAL A 357 -18.70 -5.00 -6.64
N ASN A 358 -18.81 -4.60 -7.91
CA ASN A 358 -18.10 -5.27 -9.02
C ASN A 358 -16.61 -4.87 -9.12
N ASN A 359 -15.88 -5.55 -10.01
CA ASN A 359 -14.43 -5.35 -10.21
C ASN A 359 -14.04 -4.03 -10.93
N GLY A 360 -14.99 -3.39 -11.63
CA GLY A 360 -14.80 -2.05 -12.19
C GLY A 360 -14.83 -0.93 -11.14
N THR A 361 -15.48 -1.17 -10.00
CA THR A 361 -15.64 -0.17 -8.94
C THR A 361 -14.33 0.14 -8.21
N ARG A 362 -14.07 1.45 -8.04
CA ARG A 362 -12.96 2.02 -7.27
C ARG A 362 -13.50 2.95 -6.19
N ILE A 363 -13.11 2.69 -4.94
CA ILE A 363 -13.43 3.51 -3.77
C ILE A 363 -12.14 4.14 -3.26
N ARG A 364 -12.16 5.45 -3.00
CA ARG A 364 -11.01 6.23 -2.53
C ARG A 364 -11.39 7.06 -1.29
N ALA A 365 -10.70 6.78 -0.19
CA ALA A 365 -10.80 7.45 1.09
C ALA A 365 -9.37 7.71 1.63
N ASN A 366 -8.48 8.24 0.79
CA ASN A 366 -7.11 8.58 1.20
C ASN A 366 -7.07 9.91 1.96
N ALA A 367 -6.14 10.03 2.90
CA ALA A 367 -5.70 11.32 3.40
C ALA A 367 -4.83 12.04 2.35
N LEU A 368 -5.00 13.36 2.24
CA LEU A 368 -4.28 14.25 1.32
C LEU A 368 -3.30 15.20 2.05
N THR A 369 -3.00 14.94 3.32
CA THR A 369 -1.98 15.69 4.10
C THR A 369 -1.14 14.72 4.95
N PRO A 370 0.16 14.98 5.19
CA PRO A 370 1.08 13.98 5.74
C PRO A 370 0.61 13.27 7.02
N GLN A 371 0.22 14.03 8.05
CA GLN A 371 -0.11 13.45 9.36
C GLN A 371 -1.59 13.05 9.50
N ALA A 372 -2.38 13.09 8.42
CA ALA A 372 -3.80 12.71 8.47
C ALA A 372 -3.99 11.19 8.32
N GLU A 373 -4.94 10.66 9.08
CA GLU A 373 -5.34 9.26 8.99
C GLU A 373 -6.20 9.00 7.75
N GLY A 374 -6.06 7.80 7.17
CA GLY A 374 -6.91 7.35 6.08
C GLY A 374 -8.38 7.29 6.48
N GLY A 375 -9.25 7.49 5.51
CA GLY A 375 -10.70 7.45 5.68
C GLY A 375 -11.27 6.05 5.88
N GLU A 376 -12.54 6.02 6.26
CA GLU A 376 -13.28 4.81 6.62
C GLU A 376 -14.13 4.32 5.43
N VAL A 377 -14.13 3.01 5.18
CA VAL A 377 -14.98 2.39 4.14
C VAL A 377 -15.64 1.14 4.69
N VAL A 378 -16.96 1.13 4.80
CA VAL A 378 -17.73 -0.02 5.28
C VAL A 378 -18.71 -0.49 4.22
N LEU A 379 -18.65 -1.78 3.92
CA LEU A 379 -19.59 -2.55 3.11
C LEU A 379 -20.25 -3.58 4.03
N TRP A 380 -21.55 -3.47 4.26
CA TRP A 380 -22.30 -4.35 5.16
C TRP A 380 -23.54 -4.93 4.47
N SER A 381 -23.95 -6.12 4.89
CA SER A 381 -25.31 -6.62 4.74
C SER A 381 -25.65 -7.62 5.84
N ASP A 382 -26.93 -7.68 6.23
CA ASP A 382 -27.46 -8.67 7.16
C ASP A 382 -27.64 -10.05 6.50
N GLY A 383 -27.56 -10.14 5.17
CA GLY A 383 -27.54 -11.37 4.39
C GLY A 383 -26.20 -11.59 3.69
N ALA A 384 -26.10 -11.18 2.42
CA ALA A 384 -24.98 -11.51 1.53
C ALA A 384 -24.22 -10.29 0.97
N THR A 385 -22.92 -10.18 1.31
CA THR A 385 -21.99 -9.16 0.79
C THR A 385 -21.02 -9.76 -0.23
N SER A 386 -20.91 -9.17 -1.42
CA SER A 386 -19.96 -9.57 -2.46
C SER A 386 -19.11 -8.39 -2.92
N PHE A 387 -17.79 -8.45 -2.73
CA PHE A 387 -16.85 -7.39 -3.09
C PHE A 387 -15.74 -7.88 -4.02
N SER A 388 -15.72 -7.33 -5.24
CA SER A 388 -14.68 -7.56 -6.25
C SER A 388 -13.87 -6.30 -6.62
N GLY A 389 -14.21 -5.15 -6.05
CA GLY A 389 -13.69 -3.83 -6.42
C GLY A 389 -12.29 -3.51 -5.87
N ARG A 390 -11.94 -2.23 -5.85
CA ARG A 390 -10.69 -1.73 -5.25
C ARG A 390 -10.95 -0.62 -4.24
N ILE A 391 -10.46 -0.76 -3.01
CA ILE A 391 -10.53 0.25 -1.95
C ILE A 391 -9.11 0.77 -1.65
N GLY A 392 -8.93 2.08 -1.77
CA GLY A 392 -7.79 2.80 -1.20
C GLY A 392 -8.26 3.62 0.00
N ALA A 393 -7.72 3.33 1.18
CA ALA A 393 -8.01 4.01 2.44
C ALA A 393 -6.68 4.32 3.15
N ARG A 394 -5.78 5.02 2.45
CA ARG A 394 -4.40 5.23 2.88
C ARG A 394 -4.26 6.52 3.71
N GLY A 395 -3.41 6.49 4.74
CA GLY A 395 -2.97 7.69 5.45
C GLY A 395 -2.03 8.55 4.59
N GLY A 396 -1.69 9.75 5.07
CA GLY A 396 -0.59 10.54 4.53
C GLY A 396 0.77 10.07 5.04
N GLU A 397 1.86 10.69 4.59
CA GLU A 397 3.22 10.39 5.04
C GLU A 397 3.39 10.51 6.58
N GLY A 398 3.60 9.38 7.24
CA GLY A 398 3.72 9.27 8.70
C GLY A 398 2.39 9.08 9.44
N GLY A 399 1.25 9.32 8.78
CA GLY A 399 -0.09 9.06 9.34
C GLY A 399 -0.42 7.57 9.51
N ARG A 400 -1.66 7.27 9.90
CA ARG A 400 -2.19 5.91 9.99
C ARG A 400 -3.07 5.60 8.78
N GLY A 401 -3.01 4.37 8.26
CA GLY A 401 -4.00 3.88 7.30
C GLY A 401 -5.41 3.82 7.89
N GLY A 402 -6.42 4.02 7.04
CA GLY A 402 -7.82 4.02 7.43
C GLY A 402 -8.38 2.63 7.73
N SER A 403 -9.60 2.59 8.24
CA SER A 403 -10.36 1.37 8.49
C SER A 403 -11.19 0.97 7.27
N VAL A 404 -11.14 -0.30 6.91
CA VAL A 404 -11.99 -0.90 5.88
C VAL A 404 -12.70 -2.11 6.47
N GLU A 405 -14.01 -2.18 6.31
CA GLU A 405 -14.83 -3.34 6.65
C GLU A 405 -15.57 -3.83 5.41
N ILE A 406 -15.56 -5.15 5.22
CA ILE A 406 -16.32 -5.82 4.17
C ILE A 406 -16.92 -7.08 4.79
N SER A 407 -18.10 -6.93 5.36
CA SER A 407 -18.75 -7.94 6.18
C SER A 407 -20.13 -8.28 5.60
N GLY A 408 -20.57 -9.51 5.83
CA GLY A 408 -21.88 -10.00 5.41
C GLY A 408 -22.30 -11.07 6.39
N ARG A 409 -23.32 -10.77 7.19
CA ARG A 409 -23.65 -11.50 8.42
C ARG A 409 -23.88 -12.99 8.18
N GLU A 410 -24.57 -13.34 7.10
CA GLU A 410 -24.86 -14.74 6.73
C GLU A 410 -24.01 -15.26 5.55
N SER A 411 -23.40 -14.37 4.75
CA SER A 411 -22.51 -14.73 3.65
C SER A 411 -21.62 -13.57 3.20
N LEU A 412 -20.35 -13.89 2.92
CA LEU A 412 -19.35 -12.95 2.39
C LEU A 412 -18.62 -13.58 1.19
N ARG A 413 -18.38 -12.80 0.14
CA ARG A 413 -17.47 -13.13 -0.97
C ARG A 413 -16.47 -11.99 -1.21
N PHE A 414 -15.18 -12.30 -1.16
CA PHE A 414 -14.10 -11.31 -1.26
C PHE A 414 -13.11 -11.66 -2.38
N HIS A 415 -13.14 -10.86 -3.45
CA HIS A 415 -12.30 -10.97 -4.65
C HIS A 415 -11.52 -9.69 -4.96
N GLY A 416 -11.86 -8.59 -4.28
CA GLY A 416 -11.29 -7.28 -4.55
C GLY A 416 -9.91 -7.04 -3.94
N ARG A 417 -9.44 -5.80 -3.98
CA ARG A 417 -8.18 -5.38 -3.36
C ARG A 417 -8.40 -4.21 -2.41
N VAL A 418 -7.79 -4.29 -1.23
CA VAL A 418 -7.82 -3.25 -0.20
C VAL A 418 -6.39 -2.81 0.08
N THR A 419 -6.17 -1.50 0.17
CA THR A 419 -4.86 -0.93 0.52
C THR A 419 -5.01 0.24 1.47
N THR A 420 -4.43 0.08 2.66
CA THR A 420 -4.43 1.10 3.72
C THR A 420 -3.03 1.62 4.05
N ARG A 421 -1.96 0.91 3.68
CA ARG A 421 -0.56 1.30 3.90
C ARG A 421 -0.26 2.70 3.37
N THR A 422 0.50 3.44 4.16
CA THR A 422 1.11 4.73 3.82
C THR A 422 2.64 4.67 3.85
N VAL A 423 3.27 5.73 3.35
CA VAL A 423 4.70 6.03 3.42
C VAL A 423 5.06 6.42 4.86
N ASN A 424 6.16 5.88 5.40
CA ASN A 424 6.72 6.19 6.73
C ASN A 424 5.78 6.06 7.97
N GLY A 425 4.49 5.74 7.77
CA GLY A 425 3.48 5.59 8.81
C GLY A 425 2.98 4.16 9.00
N THR A 426 1.88 3.98 9.73
CA THR A 426 1.37 2.66 10.12
C THR A 426 0.26 2.16 9.18
N PRO A 427 0.18 0.85 8.86
CA PRO A 427 -0.95 0.31 8.08
C PRO A 427 -2.29 0.47 8.82
N GLY A 428 -3.35 0.61 8.03
CA GLY A 428 -4.72 0.57 8.52
C GLY A 428 -5.25 -0.85 8.60
N THR A 429 -6.56 -1.01 8.72
CA THR A 429 -7.21 -2.31 8.94
C THR A 429 -8.12 -2.73 7.79
N LEU A 430 -8.20 -4.03 7.56
CA LEU A 430 -9.27 -4.70 6.82
C LEU A 430 -9.94 -5.68 7.78
N LEU A 431 -11.22 -5.45 8.09
CA LEU A 431 -12.09 -6.38 8.79
C LEU A 431 -12.94 -7.16 7.77
N LEU A 432 -12.92 -8.48 7.89
CA LEU A 432 -13.88 -9.39 7.25
C LEU A 432 -14.57 -10.18 8.38
N ASP A 433 -15.87 -9.99 8.55
CA ASP A 433 -16.66 -10.58 9.65
C ASP A 433 -17.91 -11.34 9.12
N PRO A 434 -17.77 -12.65 8.81
CA PRO A 434 -18.88 -13.55 8.47
C PRO A 434 -19.00 -14.75 9.43
N ASP A 435 -20.14 -15.43 9.38
CA ASP A 435 -20.54 -16.51 10.29
C ASP A 435 -19.46 -17.62 10.51
N ASN A 436 -18.73 -18.03 9.46
CA ASN A 436 -17.58 -18.96 9.51
C ASN A 436 -16.57 -18.63 8.40
N ILE A 437 -15.26 -18.84 8.66
CA ILE A 437 -14.16 -18.63 7.70
C ILE A 437 -13.40 -19.93 7.41
N LEU A 438 -13.15 -20.20 6.12
CA LEU A 438 -12.30 -21.28 5.61
C LEU A 438 -11.17 -20.73 4.73
N ILE A 439 -9.92 -20.95 5.10
CA ILE A 439 -8.73 -20.59 4.33
C ILE A 439 -8.21 -21.83 3.61
N VAL A 440 -8.03 -21.75 2.28
CA VAL A 440 -7.57 -22.88 1.45
C VAL A 440 -6.32 -22.55 0.62
N ALA A 441 -5.50 -23.57 0.36
CA ALA A 441 -4.34 -23.46 -0.52
C ALA A 441 -4.74 -23.20 -1.98
N GLY A 442 -4.17 -22.17 -2.61
CA GLY A 442 -4.41 -21.87 -4.03
C GLY A 442 -4.03 -20.45 -4.43
N ALA A 443 -3.95 -20.22 -5.74
CA ALA A 443 -3.67 -18.92 -6.35
C ALA A 443 -4.88 -18.29 -7.07
N GLY A 444 -5.98 -19.04 -7.23
CA GLY A 444 -7.29 -18.49 -7.60
C GLY A 444 -8.07 -18.03 -6.36
N PRO A 445 -9.35 -17.65 -6.52
CA PRO A 445 -10.31 -17.71 -5.44
C PRO A 445 -10.65 -19.18 -5.09
N ALA A 446 -11.66 -19.41 -4.26
CA ALA A 446 -11.99 -20.72 -3.69
C ALA A 446 -13.48 -21.07 -3.87
N PRO A 447 -13.87 -22.35 -4.00
CA PRO A 447 -15.04 -22.81 -4.78
C PRO A 447 -16.48 -22.33 -4.46
N ASP A 448 -16.66 -21.39 -3.53
CA ASP A 448 -17.88 -20.60 -3.34
C ASP A 448 -17.83 -19.28 -4.17
N ASP A 449 -16.95 -19.23 -5.17
CA ASP A 449 -16.51 -18.05 -5.94
C ASP A 449 -17.22 -17.86 -7.30
N ASP A 450 -17.62 -18.94 -7.96
CA ASP A 450 -18.19 -18.92 -9.32
C ASP A 450 -19.56 -18.20 -9.47
N GLN A 451 -20.18 -17.73 -8.38
CA GLN A 451 -21.53 -17.12 -8.38
C GLN A 451 -21.56 -15.63 -8.76
N LEU A 452 -21.06 -15.33 -9.96
CA LEU A 452 -21.49 -14.18 -10.79
C LEU A 452 -21.82 -14.61 -12.24
N ALA A 453 -21.95 -15.92 -12.48
CA ALA A 453 -22.02 -16.52 -13.81
C ALA A 453 -23.35 -16.32 -14.58
N ASP A 454 -24.40 -15.77 -13.95
CA ASP A 454 -25.74 -15.61 -14.55
C ASP A 454 -26.04 -14.20 -15.11
N GLN A 455 -25.12 -13.24 -14.90
CA GLN A 455 -25.24 -11.82 -15.30
C GLN A 455 -26.35 -11.02 -14.59
N GLN A 456 -26.85 -11.52 -13.45
CA GLN A 456 -27.80 -10.81 -12.60
C GLN A 456 -27.10 -10.31 -11.32
N ILE A 457 -27.68 -9.29 -10.70
CA ILE A 457 -27.28 -8.82 -9.37
C ILE A 457 -28.47 -9.09 -8.44
N LEU A 458 -28.18 -9.45 -7.19
CA LEU A 458 -29.20 -9.59 -6.14
C LEU A 458 -30.16 -10.79 -6.38
N ALA A 459 -29.80 -11.72 -7.27
CA ALA A 459 -30.66 -12.79 -7.77
C ALA A 459 -30.50 -14.13 -7.04
N GLY A 460 -30.93 -14.19 -5.77
CA GLY A 460 -31.27 -15.47 -5.11
C GLY A 460 -30.12 -16.40 -4.71
N ASP A 461 -28.88 -15.94 -4.74
CA ASP A 461 -27.76 -16.61 -4.06
C ASP A 461 -28.07 -16.76 -2.57
N ALA A 462 -28.08 -18.01 -2.08
CA ALA A 462 -28.57 -18.29 -0.73
C ALA A 462 -27.55 -17.91 0.36
N PRO A 463 -28.00 -17.31 1.48
CA PRO A 463 -27.19 -17.16 2.68
C PRO A 463 -26.82 -18.52 3.32
N GLY A 464 -25.79 -18.53 4.17
CA GLY A 464 -25.35 -19.73 4.91
C GLY A 464 -24.21 -20.53 4.28
N SER A 465 -23.52 -19.99 3.27
CA SER A 465 -22.23 -20.52 2.79
C SER A 465 -21.09 -20.10 3.73
N THR A 466 -20.18 -21.02 4.07
CA THR A 466 -18.93 -20.66 4.76
C THR A 466 -18.13 -19.68 3.89
N PHE A 467 -17.60 -18.59 4.46
CA PHE A 467 -16.74 -17.69 3.69
C PHE A 467 -15.41 -18.39 3.40
N THR A 468 -15.21 -18.82 2.15
CA THR A 468 -13.98 -19.45 1.72
C THR A 468 -13.06 -18.42 1.04
N ILE A 469 -11.84 -18.24 1.57
CA ILE A 469 -10.80 -17.36 1.02
C ILE A 469 -9.53 -18.17 0.70
N SER A 470 -8.84 -17.84 -0.39
CA SER A 470 -7.57 -18.51 -0.71
C SER A 470 -6.39 -17.88 0.06
N GLN A 471 -5.38 -18.71 0.33
CA GLN A 471 -4.09 -18.30 0.88
C GLN A 471 -3.54 -17.08 0.14
N ALA A 472 -3.49 -17.13 -1.20
CA ALA A 472 -2.97 -16.02 -2.00
C ALA A 472 -3.81 -14.73 -1.86
N ALA A 473 -5.14 -14.81 -1.71
CA ALA A 473 -5.95 -13.61 -1.49
C ALA A 473 -5.62 -12.93 -0.14
N LEU A 474 -5.43 -13.72 0.91
CA LEU A 474 -5.03 -13.23 2.24
C LEU A 474 -3.59 -12.68 2.25
N GLU A 475 -2.65 -13.36 1.61
CA GLU A 475 -1.26 -12.87 1.44
C GLU A 475 -1.20 -11.56 0.62
N ASN A 476 -2.08 -11.38 -0.37
CA ASN A 476 -2.21 -10.13 -1.10
C ASN A 476 -2.78 -8.98 -0.23
N ALA A 477 -3.65 -9.24 0.75
CA ALA A 477 -4.09 -8.21 1.71
C ALA A 477 -2.92 -7.78 2.62
N LEU A 478 -2.16 -8.76 3.11
CA LEU A 478 -0.96 -8.58 3.96
C LEU A 478 0.25 -7.98 3.21
N GLN A 479 0.13 -7.62 1.93
CA GLN A 479 1.07 -6.73 1.25
C GLN A 479 0.94 -5.27 1.70
N SER A 480 -0.21 -4.88 2.29
CA SER A 480 -0.51 -3.46 2.49
C SER A 480 -1.57 -3.10 3.55
N THR A 481 -2.10 -4.06 4.31
CA THR A 481 -3.15 -3.79 5.31
C THR A 481 -3.05 -4.78 6.48
N ASN A 482 -3.27 -4.32 7.71
CA ASN A 482 -3.43 -5.22 8.86
C ASN A 482 -4.77 -5.94 8.71
N THR A 483 -4.76 -7.27 8.64
CA THR A 483 -5.99 -8.02 8.31
C THR A 483 -6.58 -8.65 9.56
N ILE A 484 -7.88 -8.42 9.77
CA ILE A 484 -8.70 -8.97 10.85
C ILE A 484 -9.71 -9.90 10.21
N LEU A 485 -9.66 -11.16 10.60
CA LEU A 485 -10.61 -12.20 10.22
C LEU A 485 -11.41 -12.54 11.47
N GLU A 486 -12.59 -11.95 11.58
CA GLU A 486 -13.54 -12.15 12.67
C GLU A 486 -14.62 -13.13 12.23
N ALA A 487 -15.11 -13.98 13.12
CA ALA A 487 -16.08 -15.00 12.79
C ALA A 487 -16.94 -15.34 14.00
N THR A 488 -18.26 -15.29 13.81
CA THR A 488 -19.25 -15.67 14.82
C THR A 488 -18.98 -17.08 15.35
N ASN A 489 -18.62 -18.02 14.46
CA ASN A 489 -18.34 -19.40 14.81
C ASN A 489 -16.86 -19.77 14.60
N ASN A 490 -16.49 -20.40 13.47
CA ASN A 490 -15.19 -21.06 13.31
C ASN A 490 -14.28 -20.39 12.28
N ILE A 491 -12.96 -20.50 12.52
CA ILE A 491 -11.91 -20.19 11.55
C ILE A 491 -11.08 -21.45 11.31
N ARG A 492 -11.03 -21.94 10.08
CA ARG A 492 -10.23 -23.11 9.69
C ARG A 492 -9.26 -22.77 8.57
N ILE A 493 -8.02 -23.25 8.70
CA ILE A 493 -7.01 -23.25 7.64
C ILE A 493 -6.77 -24.69 7.20
N GLU A 494 -7.07 -24.99 5.94
CA GLU A 494 -6.70 -26.26 5.29
C GLU A 494 -5.20 -26.27 4.93
N PRO A 495 -4.57 -27.46 4.77
CA PRO A 495 -3.13 -27.57 4.53
C PRO A 495 -2.61 -26.65 3.42
N LEU A 496 -1.69 -25.76 3.77
CA LEU A 496 -1.26 -24.63 2.96
C LEU A 496 -0.30 -25.00 1.82
N SER A 497 -0.32 -24.23 0.74
CA SER A 497 0.64 -24.36 -0.36
C SER A 497 2.03 -23.97 0.15
N GLY A 498 2.95 -24.93 0.18
CA GLY A 498 4.29 -24.74 0.76
C GLY A 498 4.32 -24.71 2.29
N GLY A 499 3.20 -24.94 2.98
CA GLY A 499 3.14 -25.02 4.45
C GLY A 499 3.35 -23.70 5.19
N ARG A 500 3.15 -22.54 4.56
CA ARG A 500 3.28 -21.22 5.23
C ARG A 500 2.33 -20.20 4.62
N LEU A 501 1.56 -19.52 5.47
CA LEU A 501 0.84 -18.28 5.18
C LEU A 501 1.78 -17.13 5.56
N SER A 502 2.24 -16.33 4.60
CA SER A 502 3.22 -15.27 4.88
C SER A 502 2.77 -13.90 4.38
N GLY A 503 2.69 -12.92 5.29
CA GLY A 503 2.72 -11.53 4.88
C GLY A 503 4.05 -11.23 4.19
N SER A 504 4.02 -10.66 2.98
CA SER A 504 5.21 -10.30 2.20
C SER A 504 5.60 -8.82 2.35
N SER A 505 4.94 -8.08 3.25
CA SER A 505 5.29 -6.70 3.59
C SER A 505 5.78 -6.58 5.04
N LEU A 506 6.57 -5.55 5.28
CA LEU A 506 7.26 -5.32 6.54
C LEU A 506 6.31 -4.64 7.54
N GLY A 507 5.91 -5.35 8.60
CA GLY A 507 5.16 -4.79 9.73
C GLY A 507 3.63 -4.80 9.64
N THR A 508 3.01 -5.58 8.75
CA THR A 508 1.54 -5.80 8.77
C THR A 508 1.16 -6.92 9.74
N SER A 509 0.24 -6.63 10.67
CA SER A 509 -0.29 -7.59 11.64
C SER A 509 -1.47 -8.41 11.07
N LEU A 510 -1.68 -9.61 11.61
CA LEU A 510 -2.76 -10.53 11.24
C LEU A 510 -3.50 -11.00 12.50
N THR A 511 -4.82 -10.79 12.52
CA THR A 511 -5.70 -11.13 13.64
C THR A 511 -6.76 -12.12 13.20
N PHE A 512 -6.98 -13.15 14.02
CA PHE A 512 -8.06 -14.12 13.89
C PHE A 512 -8.91 -14.09 15.17
N ILE A 513 -10.23 -13.93 15.04
CA ILE A 513 -11.18 -13.99 16.14
C ILE A 513 -12.28 -14.96 15.73
N ALA A 514 -12.22 -16.19 16.23
CA ALA A 514 -13.35 -17.13 16.20
C ALA A 514 -14.15 -16.98 17.50
N ASP A 515 -15.42 -17.40 17.51
CA ASP A 515 -16.33 -17.23 18.66
C ASP A 515 -16.60 -15.75 18.99
N SER A 516 -16.75 -14.86 17.98
CA SER A 516 -16.94 -13.42 18.22
C SER A 516 -18.24 -13.09 18.98
N ASP A 517 -19.24 -13.98 18.96
CA ASP A 517 -20.45 -13.88 19.80
C ASP A 517 -20.25 -14.33 21.26
N ASN A 518 -19.09 -14.90 21.58
CA ASN A 518 -18.73 -15.47 22.88
C ASN A 518 -19.71 -16.59 23.33
N SER A 519 -20.17 -17.42 22.38
CA SER A 519 -21.03 -18.58 22.65
C SER A 519 -20.28 -19.80 23.22
N GLY A 520 -18.95 -19.78 23.26
CA GLY A 520 -18.09 -20.85 23.76
C GLY A 520 -17.97 -22.06 22.82
N GLY A 521 -18.31 -21.89 21.54
CA GLY A 521 -18.38 -22.96 20.54
C GLY A 521 -17.39 -22.82 19.38
N GLY A 522 -17.06 -21.58 19.01
CA GLY A 522 -16.19 -21.20 17.92
C GLY A 522 -14.73 -21.58 18.13
N SER A 523 -14.05 -21.96 17.05
CA SER A 523 -12.70 -22.51 17.15
C SER A 523 -11.79 -22.15 15.99
N PHE A 524 -10.52 -21.88 16.31
CA PHE A 524 -9.44 -21.69 15.36
C PHE A 524 -8.69 -23.01 15.15
N ARG A 525 -8.55 -23.48 13.91
CA ARG A 525 -7.79 -24.71 13.60
C ARG A 525 -6.99 -24.61 12.30
N MET A 526 -5.71 -24.95 12.35
CA MET A 526 -4.85 -25.17 11.19
C MET A 526 -4.08 -26.50 11.28
N ASN A 527 -3.41 -26.89 10.19
CA ASN A 527 -2.45 -27.98 10.21
C ASN A 527 -1.23 -27.63 11.07
N ARG A 528 -0.84 -28.50 12.01
CA ARG A 528 0.26 -28.23 12.96
C ARG A 528 1.67 -28.26 12.35
N ASN A 529 1.81 -28.67 11.09
CA ASN A 529 3.06 -28.60 10.34
C ASN A 529 3.17 -27.33 9.48
N ASP A 530 2.10 -26.53 9.39
CA ASP A 530 2.11 -25.29 8.62
C ASP A 530 2.47 -24.10 9.53
N ALA A 531 2.89 -22.98 8.93
CA ALA A 531 3.26 -21.75 9.63
C ALA A 531 2.34 -20.58 9.27
N ILE A 532 2.13 -19.66 10.21
CA ILE A 532 1.60 -18.30 9.97
C ILE A 532 2.73 -17.32 10.27
N ALA A 533 2.97 -16.36 9.38
CA ALA A 533 4.07 -15.43 9.55
C ALA A 533 3.83 -13.99 9.07
N THR A 534 4.46 -13.07 9.78
CA THR A 534 4.35 -11.61 9.62
C THR A 534 5.73 -10.99 9.82
N LEU A 535 6.25 -10.22 8.87
CA LEU A 535 7.64 -9.74 8.89
C LEU A 535 7.83 -8.54 9.84
N GLY A 536 7.78 -8.81 11.15
CA GLY A 536 7.71 -7.83 12.24
C GLY A 536 6.32 -7.24 12.50
N GLY A 537 5.25 -7.87 12.02
CA GLY A 537 3.87 -7.55 12.41
C GLY A 537 3.35 -8.53 13.46
N ASP A 538 2.31 -8.16 14.21
CA ASP A 538 1.76 -9.01 15.26
C ASP A 538 0.91 -10.17 14.70
N ILE A 539 0.82 -11.28 15.44
CA ILE A 539 -0.16 -12.35 15.20
C ILE A 539 -1.06 -12.46 16.43
N THR A 540 -2.36 -12.25 16.25
CA THR A 540 -3.36 -12.42 17.31
C THR A 540 -4.34 -13.52 16.96
N ILE A 541 -4.64 -14.43 17.89
CA ILE A 541 -5.67 -15.47 17.74
C ILE A 541 -6.54 -15.53 19.00
N ALA A 542 -7.84 -15.31 18.85
CA ALA A 542 -8.86 -15.58 19.85
C ALA A 542 -9.84 -16.65 19.34
N ALA A 543 -10.25 -17.58 20.20
CA ALA A 543 -11.25 -18.62 19.92
C ALA A 543 -11.62 -19.38 21.20
N ALA A 544 -12.80 -20.01 21.31
CA ALA A 544 -13.06 -20.92 22.44
C ALA A 544 -12.02 -22.08 22.51
N ARG A 545 -11.50 -22.54 21.36
CA ARG A 545 -10.32 -23.45 21.27
C ARG A 545 -9.40 -23.09 20.11
N ILE A 546 -8.08 -23.09 20.36
CA ILE A 546 -7.02 -22.85 19.36
C ILE A 546 -6.23 -24.13 19.07
N ILE A 547 -6.04 -24.46 17.78
CA ILE A 547 -5.05 -25.41 17.29
C ILE A 547 -4.23 -24.73 16.18
N ALA A 548 -3.05 -24.21 16.55
CA ALA A 548 -2.08 -23.54 15.70
C ALA A 548 -0.90 -24.46 15.30
N GLY A 549 -0.24 -24.11 14.20
CA GLY A 549 1.07 -24.65 13.80
C GLY A 549 2.20 -23.76 14.30
N ASN A 550 3.17 -23.43 13.45
CA ASN A 550 4.21 -22.46 13.79
C ASN A 550 3.70 -21.02 13.66
N LEU A 551 4.14 -20.13 14.54
CA LEU A 551 3.79 -18.71 14.54
C LEU A 551 5.08 -17.87 14.55
N ASP A 552 5.31 -17.09 13.49
CA ASP A 552 6.60 -16.44 13.23
C ASP A 552 6.41 -14.94 12.92
N THR A 553 6.74 -14.09 13.89
CA THR A 553 6.71 -12.63 13.73
C THR A 553 8.11 -12.03 13.50
N THR A 554 9.11 -12.89 13.24
CA THR A 554 10.53 -12.55 13.37
C THR A 554 10.96 -11.39 12.47
N ARG A 555 11.97 -10.64 12.94
CA ARG A 555 12.56 -9.56 12.15
C ARG A 555 14.01 -9.30 12.50
N ASP A 556 14.90 -9.57 11.55
CA ASP A 556 16.33 -9.30 11.68
C ASP A 556 16.62 -7.80 11.88
N PHE A 557 16.03 -6.95 11.02
CA PHE A 557 16.31 -5.51 10.94
C PHE A 557 15.07 -4.68 11.29
N GLY A 558 14.86 -4.45 12.58
CA GLY A 558 13.74 -3.71 13.15
C GLY A 558 13.04 -4.50 14.26
N ALA A 559 12.00 -3.92 14.88
CA ALA A 559 11.23 -4.63 15.90
C ALA A 559 10.47 -5.84 15.31
N SER A 560 10.45 -6.95 16.05
CA SER A 560 9.61 -8.12 15.77
C SER A 560 8.24 -7.94 16.43
N GLY A 561 7.20 -8.52 15.83
CA GLY A 561 5.81 -8.40 16.30
C GLY A 561 5.48 -9.28 17.50
N THR A 562 4.40 -8.97 18.20
CA THR A 562 3.88 -9.76 19.32
C THR A 562 3.09 -10.97 18.83
N VAL A 563 3.14 -12.09 19.55
CA VAL A 563 2.18 -13.19 19.40
C VAL A 563 1.24 -13.21 20.60
N GLU A 564 -0.08 -13.08 20.38
CA GLU A 564 -1.10 -13.16 21.44
C GLU A 564 -2.16 -14.21 21.12
N LEU A 565 -2.29 -15.22 21.99
CA LEU A 565 -3.24 -16.32 21.89
C LEU A 565 -4.18 -16.32 23.09
N ARG A 566 -5.50 -16.32 22.87
CA ARG A 566 -6.53 -16.37 23.92
C ARG A 566 -7.56 -17.46 23.65
N ALA A 567 -7.85 -18.29 24.64
CA ALA A 567 -8.92 -19.29 24.53
C ALA A 567 -9.73 -19.52 25.81
N GLU A 568 -10.99 -19.93 25.64
CA GLU A 568 -11.85 -20.30 26.76
C GLU A 568 -11.56 -21.71 27.29
N ASP A 569 -11.21 -22.66 26.42
CA ASP A 569 -10.95 -24.06 26.78
C ASP A 569 -9.46 -24.41 26.67
N SER A 570 -8.88 -24.47 25.46
CA SER A 570 -7.51 -24.97 25.30
C SER A 570 -6.77 -24.42 24.10
N ILE A 571 -5.44 -24.38 24.24
CA ILE A 571 -4.50 -23.92 23.22
C ILE A 571 -3.51 -25.05 22.91
N GLN A 572 -3.43 -25.43 21.65
CA GLN A 572 -2.34 -26.23 21.11
C GLN A 572 -1.64 -25.42 20.03
N THR A 573 -0.33 -25.30 20.12
CA THR A 573 0.53 -24.61 19.14
C THR A 573 1.75 -25.48 18.86
N ARG A 574 2.50 -25.17 17.80
CA ARG A 574 3.83 -25.74 17.55
C ARG A 574 4.86 -24.70 18.01
N ASP A 575 5.77 -24.26 17.15
CA ASP A 575 6.88 -23.39 17.53
C ASP A 575 6.50 -21.90 17.38
N ILE A 576 6.88 -21.05 18.34
CA ILE A 576 6.62 -19.60 18.32
C ILE A 576 7.93 -18.83 18.27
N GLU A 577 8.12 -18.00 17.25
CA GLU A 577 9.33 -17.22 17.05
C GLU A 577 9.00 -15.73 16.92
N THR A 578 9.50 -14.92 17.86
CA THR A 578 9.38 -13.44 17.90
C THR A 578 10.74 -12.77 18.06
N SER A 579 11.81 -13.52 17.79
CA SER A 579 13.20 -13.10 17.95
C SER A 579 13.60 -11.99 16.97
N SER A 580 14.67 -11.27 17.32
CA SER A 580 15.27 -10.26 16.45
C SER A 580 16.80 -10.31 16.49
N LEU A 581 17.45 -9.99 15.38
CA LEU A 581 18.90 -9.82 15.36
C LEU A 581 19.29 -8.44 15.90
N PHE A 582 18.75 -7.35 15.33
CA PHE A 582 19.22 -5.98 15.62
C PHE A 582 18.15 -5.04 16.21
N GLY A 583 16.89 -5.47 16.33
CA GLY A 583 15.79 -4.68 16.89
C GLY A 583 15.36 -5.13 18.29
N ARG A 584 14.15 -4.72 18.71
CA ARG A 584 13.49 -5.28 19.90
C ARG A 584 12.75 -6.56 19.47
N ALA A 585 12.92 -7.65 20.22
CA ALA A 585 12.15 -8.87 20.02
C ALA A 585 10.73 -8.73 20.59
N GLY A 586 9.76 -9.40 19.95
CA GLY A 586 8.33 -9.29 20.28
C GLY A 586 7.95 -10.11 21.51
N ASP A 587 6.91 -9.69 22.23
CA ASP A 587 6.40 -10.46 23.38
C ASP A 587 5.57 -11.66 22.91
N VAL A 588 5.42 -12.67 23.78
CA VAL A 588 4.53 -13.83 23.57
C VAL A 588 3.55 -13.92 24.74
N ARG A 589 2.24 -13.89 24.45
CA ARG A 589 1.15 -13.96 25.43
C ARG A 589 0.22 -15.12 25.07
N ILE A 590 0.00 -16.04 26.00
CA ILE A 590 -0.83 -17.23 25.79
C ILE A 590 -1.74 -17.39 27.02
N ILE A 591 -3.05 -17.34 26.84
CA ILE A 591 -4.04 -17.37 27.93
C ILE A 591 -5.13 -18.39 27.60
N ALA A 592 -5.39 -19.34 28.49
CA ALA A 592 -6.43 -20.35 28.32
C ALA A 592 -7.23 -20.62 29.60
N GLY A 593 -8.51 -20.96 29.48
CA GLY A 593 -9.30 -21.50 30.59
C GLY A 593 -8.96 -22.96 30.99
N GLY A 594 -8.03 -23.59 30.27
CA GLY A 594 -7.62 -24.99 30.46
C GLY A 594 -6.27 -25.26 29.82
N ASP A 595 -6.06 -26.46 29.27
CA ASP A 595 -4.74 -26.94 28.83
C ASP A 595 -4.04 -26.06 27.77
N ILE A 596 -2.75 -25.79 27.97
CA ILE A 596 -1.85 -25.13 27.03
C ILE A 596 -0.71 -26.10 26.67
N ARG A 597 -0.52 -26.35 25.36
CA ARG A 597 0.57 -27.17 24.82
C ARG A 597 1.26 -26.46 23.67
N GLY A 598 2.57 -26.24 23.77
CA GLY A 598 3.40 -25.64 22.72
C GLY A 598 4.69 -26.42 22.44
N GLY A 599 5.35 -26.07 21.34
CA GLY A 599 6.70 -26.49 20.99
C GLY A 599 7.76 -25.57 21.62
N GLY A 600 8.72 -25.13 20.82
CA GLY A 600 9.69 -24.11 21.21
C GLY A 600 9.10 -22.70 21.24
N ILE A 601 9.61 -21.83 22.11
CA ILE A 601 9.32 -20.40 22.11
C ILE A 601 10.64 -19.62 22.10
N ASP A 602 10.89 -18.77 21.10
CA ASP A 602 12.09 -17.94 20.98
C ASP A 602 11.73 -16.46 20.82
N THR A 603 11.98 -15.68 21.89
CA THR A 603 11.82 -14.23 21.98
C THR A 603 13.18 -13.51 22.09
N SER A 604 14.27 -14.18 21.69
CA SER A 604 15.64 -13.72 21.96
C SER A 604 16.09 -12.53 21.11
N LEU A 605 17.10 -11.82 21.61
CA LEU A 605 17.76 -10.72 20.95
C LEU A 605 19.24 -11.04 20.71
N ARG A 606 19.59 -11.30 19.45
CA ARG A 606 20.85 -11.98 19.10
C ARG A 606 22.03 -11.04 18.84
N SER A 607 21.80 -9.76 18.51
CA SER A 607 22.85 -8.77 18.21
C SER A 607 22.42 -7.29 18.42
N GLY A 608 21.75 -7.00 19.54
CA GLY A 608 21.24 -5.65 19.85
C GLY A 608 22.29 -4.60 20.27
N GLY A 609 21.85 -3.36 20.45
CA GLY A 609 22.61 -2.26 21.08
C GLY A 609 22.08 -1.89 22.47
N SER A 610 22.80 -1.07 23.23
CA SER A 610 22.38 -0.64 24.58
C SER A 610 20.98 0.00 24.56
N GLY A 611 20.05 -0.52 25.36
CA GLY A 611 18.65 -0.09 25.39
C GLY A 611 17.69 -0.95 24.55
N THR A 612 18.17 -1.96 23.82
CA THR A 612 17.32 -3.00 23.21
C THR A 612 17.14 -4.19 24.15
N ALA A 613 16.00 -4.88 24.06
CA ALA A 613 15.61 -5.96 24.96
C ALA A 613 15.02 -7.16 24.21
N ALA A 614 15.15 -8.34 24.81
CA ALA A 614 14.43 -9.54 24.41
C ALA A 614 12.94 -9.47 24.81
N GLY A 615 12.09 -10.19 24.09
CA GLY A 615 10.64 -10.20 24.33
C GLY A 615 10.26 -10.99 25.57
N SER A 616 9.19 -10.59 26.26
CA SER A 616 8.71 -11.31 27.45
C SER A 616 7.68 -12.37 27.10
N VAL A 617 7.70 -13.50 27.81
CA VAL A 617 6.80 -14.65 27.63
C VAL A 617 5.84 -14.73 28.81
N THR A 618 4.53 -14.76 28.55
CA THR A 618 3.48 -14.90 29.58
C THR A 618 2.51 -16.01 29.15
N ILE A 619 2.44 -17.10 29.93
CA ILE A 619 1.59 -18.25 29.67
C ILE A 619 0.70 -18.52 30.89
N LEU A 620 -0.60 -18.30 30.77
CA LEU A 620 -1.57 -18.42 31.86
C LEU A 620 -2.71 -19.39 31.51
N SER A 621 -2.68 -20.59 32.09
CA SER A 621 -3.83 -21.49 32.17
C SER A 621 -4.60 -21.20 33.47
N ILE A 622 -5.71 -20.46 33.38
CA ILE A 622 -6.37 -19.77 34.50
C ILE A 622 -7.90 -19.82 34.41
N ASN A 623 -8.60 -19.90 35.55
CA ASN A 623 -10.07 -20.07 35.58
C ASN A 623 -10.87 -18.84 35.08
N ASP A 624 -10.19 -17.75 34.74
CA ASP A 624 -10.76 -16.54 34.15
C ASP A 624 -9.82 -16.05 33.03
N PRO A 625 -10.03 -16.46 31.77
CA PRO A 625 -9.21 -16.04 30.63
C PRO A 625 -9.48 -14.59 30.17
N SER A 626 -10.49 -13.89 30.75
CA SER A 626 -10.83 -12.52 30.40
C SER A 626 -9.85 -11.47 30.96
N VAL A 627 -9.01 -11.86 31.92
CA VAL A 627 -8.02 -10.99 32.58
C VAL A 627 -7.09 -10.30 31.55
N ASP A 628 -7.01 -8.97 31.61
CA ASP A 628 -6.04 -8.21 30.80
C ASP A 628 -4.63 -8.27 31.40
N THR A 629 -3.88 -9.28 30.96
CA THR A 629 -2.48 -9.49 31.36
C THR A 629 -1.54 -8.32 31.07
N ARG A 630 -1.93 -7.36 30.20
CA ARG A 630 -1.11 -6.17 29.92
C ARG A 630 -1.07 -5.20 31.11
N THR A 631 -1.98 -5.33 32.06
CA THR A 631 -2.06 -4.52 33.29
C THR A 631 -1.53 -5.22 34.54
N LEU A 632 -1.18 -6.52 34.46
CA LEU A 632 -0.74 -7.31 35.62
C LEU A 632 0.63 -6.84 36.14
N SER A 633 0.59 -6.00 37.17
CA SER A 633 1.76 -5.67 37.99
C SER A 633 2.21 -6.87 38.82
N SER A 634 3.47 -6.90 39.24
CA SER A 634 4.09 -8.01 39.99
C SER A 634 3.58 -8.21 41.44
N LEU A 635 2.41 -7.69 41.79
CA LEU A 635 1.78 -7.82 43.11
C LEU A 635 0.40 -8.52 43.12
N ASP A 636 -0.28 -8.67 41.98
CA ASP A 636 -1.69 -9.13 41.98
C ASP A 636 -1.85 -10.65 42.12
N ARG A 637 -2.15 -11.06 43.37
CA ARG A 637 -2.30 -12.45 43.80
C ARG A 637 -3.73 -12.98 43.61
N ALA A 638 -4.16 -13.27 42.38
CA ALA A 638 -5.51 -13.82 42.14
C ALA A 638 -5.71 -14.80 40.97
N THR A 639 -4.72 -15.08 40.11
CA THR A 639 -4.88 -16.04 39.00
C THR A 639 -4.84 -17.49 39.48
N TYR A 640 -6.01 -18.07 39.74
CA TYR A 640 -6.18 -19.49 40.05
C TYR A 640 -5.91 -20.34 38.81
N PRO A 641 -4.96 -21.32 38.84
CA PRO A 641 -4.68 -22.19 37.71
C PRO A 641 -5.84 -23.12 37.36
N ALA A 642 -6.00 -23.48 36.08
CA ALA A 642 -7.12 -24.31 35.61
C ALA A 642 -6.72 -25.63 34.93
N GLY A 643 -5.70 -25.62 34.05
CA GLY A 643 -5.21 -26.79 33.31
C GLY A 643 -3.68 -26.86 33.25
N ASP A 644 -3.15 -27.85 32.52
CA ASP A 644 -1.70 -28.05 32.39
C ASP A 644 -1.06 -27.05 31.43
N VAL A 645 0.15 -26.58 31.73
CA VAL A 645 1.04 -25.90 30.77
C VAL A 645 2.19 -26.84 30.39
N THR A 646 2.39 -27.08 29.11
CA THR A 646 3.53 -27.85 28.58
C THR A 646 4.17 -27.14 27.39
N VAL A 647 5.50 -26.99 27.40
CA VAL A 647 6.32 -26.47 26.28
C VAL A 647 7.55 -27.34 26.05
N GLU A 648 8.23 -27.20 24.90
CA GLU A 648 9.53 -27.84 24.66
C GLU A 648 10.67 -27.00 25.25
N TYR A 649 10.76 -25.71 24.91
CA TYR A 649 11.71 -24.77 25.52
C TYR A 649 11.20 -23.32 25.48
N ILE A 650 11.85 -22.43 26.24
CA ILE A 650 11.66 -20.98 26.17
C ILE A 650 13.04 -20.30 26.11
N ASN A 651 13.25 -19.44 25.11
CA ASN A 651 14.47 -18.67 24.91
C ASN A 651 14.17 -17.17 24.89
N ALA A 652 14.45 -16.47 26.00
CA ALA A 652 14.26 -15.02 26.16
C ALA A 652 15.59 -14.26 26.44
N SER A 653 16.73 -14.77 25.96
CA SER A 653 18.03 -14.14 26.21
C SER A 653 18.27 -12.92 25.32
N SER A 654 19.12 -12.01 25.79
CA SER A 654 19.69 -10.91 25.00
C SER A 654 21.20 -10.95 25.11
N PHE A 655 21.91 -10.73 24.00
CA PHE A 655 23.38 -10.78 23.97
C PHE A 655 24.03 -9.47 24.48
N PHE A 656 23.36 -8.33 24.33
CA PHE A 656 23.89 -6.98 24.59
C PHE A 656 22.93 -6.05 25.37
N GLY A 657 21.81 -6.55 25.86
CA GLY A 657 20.80 -5.75 26.56
C GLY A 657 19.96 -6.57 27.53
N GLN A 658 18.78 -6.07 27.92
CA GLN A 658 17.95 -6.72 28.94
C GLN A 658 17.32 -8.04 28.42
N GLY A 659 17.38 -9.09 29.24
CA GLY A 659 16.65 -10.34 28.99
C GLY A 659 15.15 -10.22 29.28
N GLY A 660 14.31 -10.98 28.56
CA GLY A 660 12.86 -10.95 28.72
C GLY A 660 12.39 -11.62 30.02
N ASN A 661 11.23 -11.21 30.54
CA ASN A 661 10.60 -11.89 31.67
C ASN A 661 9.84 -13.14 31.19
N VAL A 662 9.77 -14.17 32.03
CA VAL A 662 9.02 -15.41 31.75
C VAL A 662 8.05 -15.68 32.91
N ILE A 663 6.75 -15.61 32.64
CA ILE A 663 5.68 -15.81 33.63
C ILE A 663 4.84 -17.02 33.21
N LEU A 664 4.82 -18.07 34.03
CA LEU A 664 4.07 -19.31 33.76
C LEU A 664 3.06 -19.58 34.87
N THR A 665 1.80 -19.86 34.52
CA THR A 665 0.74 -20.27 35.45
C THR A 665 -0.05 -21.45 34.88
N GLY A 666 -0.15 -22.54 35.64
CA GLY A 666 -0.92 -23.74 35.27
C GLY A 666 -0.99 -24.72 36.44
N ASP A 667 -1.96 -25.63 36.44
CA ASP A 667 -2.12 -26.63 37.53
C ASP A 667 -0.82 -27.42 37.73
N ARG A 668 -0.21 -27.79 36.60
CA ARG A 668 1.17 -28.24 36.47
C ARG A 668 1.84 -27.47 35.33
N VAL A 669 3.15 -27.25 35.45
CA VAL A 669 3.98 -26.61 34.42
C VAL A 669 5.12 -27.56 34.06
N LEU A 670 5.32 -27.82 32.77
CA LEU A 670 6.28 -28.80 32.25
C LEU A 670 7.07 -28.23 31.07
N ILE A 671 8.39 -28.45 31.08
CA ILE A 671 9.32 -28.14 29.98
C ILE A 671 10.00 -29.46 29.59
N THR A 672 10.13 -29.75 28.30
CA THR A 672 10.42 -31.12 27.81
C THR A 672 11.63 -31.30 26.89
N GLY A 673 12.16 -30.22 26.32
CA GLY A 673 13.28 -30.25 25.36
C GLY A 673 14.68 -30.30 26.00
N GLN A 674 15.70 -30.45 25.16
CA GLN A 674 17.11 -30.27 25.55
C GLN A 674 17.62 -28.88 25.16
N ILE A 675 18.61 -28.38 25.91
CA ILE A 675 18.97 -26.95 25.94
C ILE A 675 20.14 -26.66 25.00
N PHE A 676 20.04 -25.57 24.23
CA PHE A 676 21.13 -25.01 23.42
C PHE A 676 21.97 -24.00 24.23
N GLU A 677 23.26 -23.91 23.93
CA GLU A 677 24.16 -22.93 24.58
C GLU A 677 23.71 -21.48 24.29
N GLY A 678 23.34 -20.73 25.33
CA GLY A 678 23.04 -19.29 25.24
C GLY A 678 21.58 -18.87 25.53
N ALA A 679 20.65 -19.81 25.72
CA ALA A 679 19.31 -19.51 26.22
C ALA A 679 19.30 -19.19 27.73
N PRO A 680 18.30 -18.48 28.28
CA PRO A 680 18.11 -18.37 29.73
C PRO A 680 17.75 -19.75 30.28
N SER A 681 18.67 -20.33 31.03
CA SER A 681 18.54 -21.72 31.48
C SER A 681 17.47 -21.88 32.56
N ILE A 682 16.58 -22.86 32.37
CA ILE A 682 16.08 -23.68 33.48
C ILE A 682 16.77 -25.05 33.42
N ASP A 683 18.11 -25.03 33.38
CA ASP A 683 18.96 -26.20 33.68
C ASP A 683 19.52 -26.06 35.09
N THR A 684 19.64 -27.19 35.76
CA THR A 684 20.23 -27.30 37.10
C THR A 684 21.12 -28.54 37.28
N SER A 685 21.51 -29.16 36.16
CA SER A 685 22.47 -30.27 36.07
C SER A 685 23.91 -29.75 36.20
N GLY A 686 24.21 -29.10 37.33
CA GLY A 686 25.26 -28.09 37.45
C GLY A 686 26.67 -28.45 36.95
N ALA A 687 27.01 -27.93 35.77
CA ALA A 687 28.36 -27.47 35.44
C ALA A 687 28.27 -26.16 34.63
N ILE A 688 29.14 -25.18 34.94
CA ILE A 688 29.25 -23.87 34.26
C ILE A 688 28.09 -22.87 34.52
N SER A 689 27.99 -22.41 35.77
CA SER A 689 27.75 -20.99 36.15
C SER A 689 26.73 -20.16 35.31
N ALA A 690 25.43 -20.34 35.56
CA ALA A 690 24.32 -19.58 34.93
C ALA A 690 24.16 -18.11 35.41
N ILE A 691 25.24 -17.32 35.38
CA ILE A 691 25.21 -15.86 35.20
C ILE A 691 26.36 -15.55 34.25
N SER A 692 26.08 -14.99 33.07
CA SER A 692 27.13 -14.60 32.15
C SER A 692 28.00 -13.52 32.80
N ARG A 693 29.30 -13.79 32.95
CA ARG A 693 30.26 -12.73 33.30
C ARG A 693 30.34 -11.76 32.13
N ALA A 694 29.62 -10.64 32.25
CA ALA A 694 29.69 -9.55 31.29
C ALA A 694 31.15 -9.18 31.03
N ARG A 695 31.63 -9.50 29.81
CA ARG A 695 32.84 -8.87 29.29
C ARG A 695 32.45 -7.45 28.86
N GLN A 696 32.43 -6.59 29.87
CA GLN A 696 32.32 -5.13 29.78
C GLN A 696 30.88 -4.55 29.74
N VAL A 697 30.41 -4.15 30.94
CA VAL A 697 29.39 -3.11 31.23
C VAL A 697 27.90 -3.46 31.06
N VAL A 698 27.27 -3.79 32.20
CA VAL A 698 25.91 -3.41 32.67
C VAL A 698 24.72 -3.50 31.70
N ASP A 699 23.88 -4.53 31.88
CA ASP A 699 22.44 -4.36 32.20
C ASP A 699 21.83 -5.69 32.72
N ALA A 700 20.53 -5.72 33.06
CA ALA A 700 19.91 -6.77 33.89
C ALA A 700 19.41 -8.03 33.14
N SER A 701 19.40 -9.17 33.84
CA SER A 701 18.67 -10.38 33.44
C SER A 701 17.18 -10.27 33.76
N GLY A 702 16.31 -10.80 32.90
CA GLY A 702 14.87 -10.90 33.15
C GLY A 702 14.51 -11.87 34.28
N GLN A 703 13.29 -11.73 34.80
CA GLN A 703 12.76 -12.56 35.90
C GLN A 703 11.99 -13.77 35.36
N ILE A 704 12.18 -14.95 35.97
CA ILE A 704 11.36 -16.14 35.72
C ILE A 704 10.46 -16.38 36.95
N GLN A 705 9.14 -16.37 36.75
CA GLN A 705 8.13 -16.57 37.79
C GLN A 705 7.19 -17.72 37.40
N ILE A 706 6.93 -18.65 38.34
CA ILE A 706 6.07 -19.82 38.12
C ILE A 706 5.00 -19.91 39.22
N THR A 707 3.76 -20.12 38.81
CA THR A 707 2.58 -20.30 39.68
C THR A 707 1.93 -21.65 39.38
N HIS A 708 1.67 -22.46 40.41
CA HIS A 708 1.05 -23.79 40.23
C HIS A 708 0.30 -24.27 41.48
N SER A 709 -0.63 -25.21 41.30
CA SER A 709 -1.49 -25.75 42.36
C SER A 709 -0.78 -26.60 43.42
N GLY A 710 0.51 -26.93 43.21
CA GLY A 710 1.31 -27.73 44.13
C GLY A 710 1.96 -26.94 45.27
N GLY A 711 1.96 -25.61 45.21
CA GLY A 711 2.51 -24.74 46.25
C GLY A 711 1.51 -24.40 47.36
N PRO A 712 1.95 -24.05 48.58
CA PRO A 712 1.05 -23.68 49.66
C PRO A 712 0.26 -22.40 49.32
N ASN A 713 -1.04 -22.55 49.06
CA ASN A 713 -1.98 -21.50 48.64
C ASN A 713 -1.68 -20.90 47.24
N ASN A 714 -1.18 -21.70 46.30
CA ASN A 714 -0.88 -21.30 44.91
C ASN A 714 0.04 -20.05 44.83
N VAL A 715 0.93 -19.89 45.82
CA VAL A 715 1.87 -18.77 45.88
C VAL A 715 2.91 -18.89 44.75
N PRO A 716 3.07 -17.87 43.89
CA PRO A 716 4.11 -17.88 42.87
C PRO A 716 5.52 -17.92 43.48
N PHE A 717 6.46 -18.59 42.82
CA PHE A 717 7.88 -18.54 43.15
C PHE A 717 8.71 -17.97 42.00
N THR A 718 9.83 -17.33 42.34
CA THR A 718 10.80 -16.78 41.38
C THR A 718 12.02 -17.68 41.32
N VAL A 719 12.43 -18.10 40.12
CA VAL A 719 13.61 -18.96 39.95
C VAL A 719 14.87 -18.15 40.31
N GLY A 720 15.65 -18.63 41.27
CA GLY A 720 16.89 -18.00 41.72
C GLY A 720 16.76 -17.01 42.89
N ASP A 721 15.56 -16.60 43.29
CA ASP A 721 15.37 -15.79 44.51
C ASP A 721 15.36 -16.68 45.77
N VAL A 722 16.49 -16.70 46.49
CA VAL A 722 16.63 -17.42 47.76
C VAL A 722 16.15 -16.63 48.99
N SER A 723 15.66 -15.39 48.82
CA SER A 723 15.23 -14.54 49.94
C SER A 723 13.82 -14.86 50.44
N ASN A 724 12.95 -15.37 49.56
CA ASN A 724 11.57 -15.72 49.88
C ASN A 724 11.38 -17.24 49.99
N LEU A 725 11.52 -17.78 51.21
CA LEU A 725 11.36 -19.21 51.52
C LEU A 725 9.88 -19.67 51.45
N ASN A 726 9.35 -19.85 50.23
CA ASN A 726 8.09 -20.54 49.95
C ASN A 726 8.20 -21.35 48.64
N GLY A 727 8.41 -22.67 48.74
CA GLY A 727 8.33 -23.61 47.63
C GLY A 727 9.68 -24.07 47.03
N THR A 728 9.97 -25.38 47.17
CA THR A 728 10.83 -26.18 46.27
C THR A 728 12.26 -25.68 45.92
N ALA A 729 12.92 -24.94 46.81
CA ALA A 729 14.34 -24.57 46.68
C ALA A 729 15.33 -25.74 46.96
N SER A 730 15.12 -26.92 46.36
CA SER A 730 16.05 -28.07 46.46
C SER A 730 16.03 -29.03 45.26
N ASP A 731 14.87 -29.28 44.63
CA ASP A 731 14.78 -30.28 43.54
C ASP A 731 15.21 -29.75 42.16
N ILE A 732 15.63 -28.48 42.11
CA ILE A 732 16.29 -27.86 40.96
C ILE A 732 17.82 -27.81 41.21
N VAL A 733 18.40 -28.98 41.55
CA VAL A 733 19.84 -29.30 41.43
C VAL A 733 20.02 -30.81 41.15
N ALA A 734 20.45 -31.14 39.92
CA ALA A 734 21.00 -32.44 39.44
C ALA A 734 20.10 -33.70 39.37
N GLY A 735 19.80 -34.17 38.14
CA GLY A 735 19.45 -35.58 37.86
C GLY A 735 18.60 -35.81 36.59
N THR A 736 18.90 -36.85 35.80
CA THR A 736 18.19 -37.17 34.55
C THR A 736 16.91 -38.01 34.74
N VAL A 737 15.96 -37.81 33.81
CA VAL A 737 14.60 -38.42 33.79
C VAL A 737 14.58 -39.78 33.06
N THR A 738 13.68 -40.69 33.46
CA THR A 738 13.11 -41.71 32.55
C THR A 738 11.64 -42.01 32.94
N LEU A 739 10.84 -42.51 31.99
CA LEU A 739 9.38 -42.32 31.94
C LEU A 739 8.50 -43.50 32.38
N THR A 740 7.24 -43.15 32.69
CA THR A 740 6.00 -43.98 32.65
C THR A 740 5.89 -45.24 33.53
N GLY A 741 4.97 -45.22 34.51
CA GLY A 741 4.71 -46.38 35.39
C GLY A 741 3.36 -46.45 36.14
N GLY A 742 2.46 -45.46 36.01
CA GLY A 742 1.10 -45.52 36.59
C GLY A 742 0.93 -44.92 38.00
N ARG A 743 -0.34 -44.85 38.46
CA ARG A 743 -0.74 -44.42 39.81
C ARG A 743 -0.64 -45.61 40.79
N ALA A 744 -0.50 -45.44 42.11
CA ALA A 744 -0.74 -44.26 42.95
C ALA A 744 0.28 -44.11 44.09
N ASN A 745 0.24 -42.96 44.78
CA ASN A 745 1.00 -42.65 46.01
C ASN A 745 2.53 -42.77 45.84
N SER A 746 3.07 -42.06 44.85
CA SER A 746 4.48 -42.04 44.48
C SER A 746 5.39 -41.50 45.59
N VAL A 747 6.00 -42.41 46.34
CA VAL A 747 7.25 -42.18 47.09
C VAL A 747 8.27 -43.17 46.54
N PHE A 748 9.41 -42.67 46.04
CA PHE A 748 10.51 -43.50 45.56
C PHE A 748 11.83 -43.15 46.27
N PRO A 749 12.57 -44.15 46.81
CA PRO A 749 13.83 -43.91 47.50
C PRO A 749 15.02 -43.83 46.53
N VAL A 750 16.01 -43.02 46.87
CA VAL A 750 17.23 -42.80 46.07
C VAL A 750 18.38 -43.71 46.54
N PRO A 751 19.02 -44.49 45.64
CA PRO A 751 20.24 -45.25 45.96
C PRO A 751 21.51 -44.40 45.81
N VAL A 752 22.56 -44.69 46.58
CA VAL A 752 23.79 -43.87 46.67
C VAL A 752 25.05 -44.64 46.28
N ILE A 753 25.85 -44.06 45.37
CA ILE A 753 27.24 -44.44 45.03
C ILE A 753 27.95 -43.13 44.60
N GLY A 754 29.13 -42.72 45.06
CA GLY A 754 30.05 -43.24 46.09
C GLY A 754 31.18 -42.19 46.32
N GLU A 755 32.13 -42.35 47.23
CA GLU A 755 32.37 -43.46 48.17
C GLU A 755 32.74 -42.93 49.58
N THR A 756 31.77 -42.94 50.50
CA THR A 756 32.03 -43.11 51.94
C THR A 756 30.78 -43.74 52.55
N ILE A 757 30.79 -45.05 52.73
CA ILE A 757 29.66 -45.76 53.36
C ILE A 757 29.64 -45.42 54.85
N ARG A 758 28.66 -44.60 55.25
CA ARG A 758 28.20 -44.48 56.64
C ARG A 758 26.69 -44.66 56.68
N THR A 759 26.28 -45.93 56.58
CA THR A 759 24.92 -46.37 56.90
C THR A 759 24.56 -46.01 58.33
N PHE A 760 23.48 -45.27 58.53
CA PHE A 760 22.76 -45.22 59.81
C PHE A 760 21.27 -45.25 59.54
N ASP A 761 20.59 -46.20 60.17
CA ASP A 761 19.16 -46.42 60.00
C ASP A 761 18.32 -45.29 60.61
N ASN A 762 17.14 -45.07 60.02
CA ASN A 762 16.11 -44.23 60.60
C ASN A 762 15.55 -44.89 61.87
N ALA A 763 15.80 -44.30 63.04
CA ALA A 763 15.20 -44.70 64.30
C ALA A 763 14.68 -43.46 65.06
N ASN A 764 13.36 -43.26 64.97
CA ASN A 764 12.57 -42.25 65.68
C ASN A 764 12.81 -40.79 65.20
N GLY A 765 12.03 -40.35 64.22
CA GLY A 765 11.93 -38.93 63.86
C GLY A 765 11.00 -38.14 64.79
N ASP A 766 11.29 -36.85 64.97
CA ASP A 766 10.36 -35.82 65.42
C ASP A 766 10.78 -34.46 64.82
N GLU A 767 9.94 -33.44 64.92
CA GLU A 767 10.06 -32.17 64.19
C GLU A 767 10.85 -31.05 64.92
N ARG A 768 11.28 -30.04 64.14
CA ARG A 768 11.59 -28.63 64.52
C ARG A 768 13.00 -28.30 65.09
N ILE A 769 13.57 -27.18 64.56
CA ILE A 769 14.50 -26.21 65.22
C ILE A 769 15.98 -26.69 65.44
N ARG A 770 17.07 -25.92 65.20
CA ARG A 770 17.32 -24.54 64.66
C ARG A 770 18.77 -24.36 64.10
N ILE A 771 19.04 -23.16 63.56
CA ILE A 771 20.29 -22.66 62.91
C ILE A 771 21.32 -22.08 63.92
N THR A 772 22.63 -22.11 63.59
CA THR A 772 23.71 -21.24 64.15
C THR A 772 24.76 -20.84 63.09
N GLY A 773 25.33 -19.62 63.14
CA GLY A 773 26.43 -19.12 62.26
C GLY A 773 27.85 -19.37 62.82
N VAL A 774 28.91 -18.56 62.61
CA VAL A 774 29.12 -17.19 62.06
C VAL A 774 30.62 -17.04 61.63
N ASN A 775 31.07 -15.85 61.17
CA ASN A 775 32.47 -15.31 61.09
C ASN A 775 33.25 -15.51 59.76
N GLU A 776 34.22 -14.67 59.34
CA GLU A 776 34.58 -13.24 59.57
C GLU A 776 35.51 -12.75 58.42
N ALA A 777 35.87 -11.45 58.35
CA ALA A 777 36.62 -10.85 57.23
C ALA A 777 38.02 -10.30 57.58
N PRO A 778 38.99 -10.25 56.63
CA PRO A 778 40.27 -9.54 56.77
C PRO A 778 40.29 -8.16 56.08
N THR A 779 41.15 -7.24 56.55
CA THR A 779 41.27 -5.85 56.01
C THR A 779 42.71 -5.42 55.76
N LEU A 780 42.97 -4.53 54.78
CA LEU A 780 44.22 -3.76 54.66
C LEU A 780 44.00 -2.29 54.21
N ARG A 781 45.06 -1.48 54.28
CA ARG A 781 45.06 0.00 54.31
C ARG A 781 46.29 0.54 53.56
N ARG A 782 46.38 1.80 53.08
CA ARG A 782 45.48 2.98 53.18
C ARG A 782 45.28 3.58 51.75
N SER A 783 45.24 4.87 51.38
CA SER A 783 45.51 6.20 51.99
C SER A 783 44.70 7.28 51.24
N ALA A 784 44.64 8.53 51.76
CA ALA A 784 43.79 9.60 51.21
C ALA A 784 44.52 10.93 50.99
N ARG A 785 43.93 11.81 50.17
CA ARG A 785 43.99 13.29 50.28
C ARG A 785 42.70 13.90 49.73
N SER A 786 42.35 15.09 50.24
CA SER A 786 41.12 15.85 49.96
C SER A 786 41.40 17.08 49.10
N PHE A 787 40.36 17.67 48.51
CA PHE A 787 39.92 19.04 48.84
C PHE A 787 38.45 19.26 48.45
N ASP A 788 37.93 20.47 48.65
CA ASP A 788 36.50 20.74 48.92
C ASP A 788 35.87 21.72 47.89
N ARG A 789 34.52 21.76 47.87
CA ARG A 789 33.57 22.78 47.32
C ARG A 789 34.04 23.82 46.28
N ASP A 790 33.22 24.00 45.24
CA ASP A 790 32.22 25.09 45.24
C ASP A 790 31.10 24.94 44.18
N GLN A 791 30.08 25.81 44.25
CA GLN A 791 28.88 25.92 43.38
C GLN A 791 29.09 26.98 42.23
N PRO A 792 28.14 27.25 41.29
CA PRO A 792 26.72 26.85 41.20
C PRO A 792 26.26 26.33 39.81
N ALA A 793 24.95 26.10 39.65
CA ALA A 793 24.32 25.85 38.35
C ALA A 793 24.25 27.12 37.47
N ARG A 794 24.36 26.93 36.15
CA ARG A 794 23.89 27.87 35.12
C ARG A 794 23.33 27.14 33.91
N ASP A 795 22.26 27.70 33.39
CA ASP A 795 21.62 27.36 32.12
C ASP A 795 22.26 28.18 30.99
N VAL A 796 22.69 27.51 29.91
CA VAL A 796 22.99 28.11 28.60
C VAL A 796 22.62 27.12 27.51
N SER A 797 21.79 27.60 26.59
CA SER A 797 21.32 26.93 25.38
C SER A 797 22.41 26.33 24.48
N GLY A 798 22.09 25.16 23.92
CA GLY A 798 22.09 24.97 22.47
C GLY A 798 23.41 24.64 21.77
N GLU A 799 23.52 23.40 21.32
CA GLU A 799 24.07 23.11 20.00
C GLU A 799 23.20 22.03 19.35
N VAL A 800 22.34 22.43 18.41
CA VAL A 800 21.68 21.49 17.51
C VAL A 800 22.75 21.06 16.53
N VAL A 801 23.09 19.77 16.52
CA VAL A 801 23.87 19.21 15.42
C VAL A 801 22.92 19.09 14.24
N ASP A 802 22.88 20.15 13.42
CA ASP A 802 22.12 20.16 12.17
C ASP A 802 22.62 19.01 11.29
N VAL A 803 21.82 17.96 11.19
CA VAL A 803 22.00 16.93 10.17
C VAL A 803 21.65 17.59 8.85
N TRP A 804 22.67 18.15 8.19
CA TRP A 804 22.55 18.76 6.88
C TRP A 804 22.19 17.70 5.84
N VAL A 805 20.89 17.49 5.68
CA VAL A 805 20.33 16.86 4.48
C VAL A 805 20.41 17.92 3.37
N PRO A 806 21.04 17.64 2.20
CA PRO A 806 20.87 18.49 1.04
C PRO A 806 19.41 18.43 0.58
N ASN A 807 18.67 19.53 0.79
CA ASN A 807 17.26 19.68 0.40
C ASN A 807 17.08 19.70 -1.14
N ASN A 808 17.11 18.53 -1.78
CA ASN A 808 16.66 18.34 -3.17
C ASN A 808 15.28 17.64 -3.28
N SER A 809 14.73 17.16 -2.16
CA SER A 809 13.38 16.61 -2.07
C SER A 809 12.31 17.70 -2.25
N GLY A 810 12.01 18.05 -3.50
CA GLY A 810 10.95 18.99 -3.88
C GLY A 810 11.21 19.86 -5.10
N LEU A 811 12.38 19.77 -5.75
CA LEU A 811 12.72 20.57 -6.93
C LEU A 811 12.61 19.76 -8.23
N VAL A 812 11.53 19.99 -8.98
CA VAL A 812 11.52 19.62 -10.41
C VAL A 812 12.39 20.63 -11.14
N ALA A 813 13.57 20.19 -11.59
CA ALA A 813 14.56 21.06 -12.20
C ALA A 813 13.98 21.72 -13.46
N THR A 814 13.87 23.05 -13.43
CA THR A 814 13.38 23.82 -14.57
C THR A 814 14.41 23.85 -15.69
N LEU A 815 13.96 24.14 -16.91
CA LEU A 815 14.84 24.41 -18.05
C LEU A 815 15.95 25.42 -17.68
N ASN A 816 15.59 26.48 -16.97
CA ASN A 816 16.54 27.53 -16.56
C ASN A 816 17.60 27.00 -15.59
N GLU A 817 17.26 26.11 -14.66
CA GLU A 817 18.22 25.47 -13.76
C GLU A 817 19.12 24.47 -14.49
N GLY A 818 18.59 23.76 -15.49
CA GLY A 818 19.40 22.94 -16.40
C GLY A 818 20.40 23.78 -17.21
N GLN A 819 19.97 24.91 -17.76
CA GLN A 819 20.86 25.82 -18.50
C GLN A 819 21.90 26.46 -17.58
N ILE A 820 21.55 26.84 -16.35
CA ILE A 820 22.51 27.33 -15.34
C ILE A 820 23.54 26.24 -14.97
N ALA A 821 23.11 24.98 -14.80
CA ALA A 821 24.02 23.88 -14.52
C ALA A 821 25.03 23.69 -15.67
N LEU A 822 24.55 23.63 -16.91
CA LEU A 822 25.41 23.50 -18.10
C LEU A 822 26.35 24.70 -18.27
N GLN A 823 25.90 25.93 -17.99
CA GLN A 823 26.74 27.14 -17.97
C GLN A 823 27.85 27.06 -16.91
N SER A 824 27.55 26.58 -15.69
CA SER A 824 28.57 26.38 -14.65
C SER A 824 29.64 25.39 -15.11
N ILE A 825 29.27 24.31 -15.82
CA ILE A 825 30.24 23.36 -16.36
C ILE A 825 31.09 23.98 -17.50
N GLU A 826 30.50 24.82 -18.36
CA GLU A 826 31.26 25.59 -19.35
C GLU A 826 32.28 26.55 -18.69
N GLU A 827 31.91 27.21 -17.60
CA GLU A 827 32.78 28.15 -16.87
C GLU A 827 33.85 27.43 -15.99
N ASP A 828 33.46 26.38 -15.25
CA ASP A 828 34.31 25.70 -14.26
C ASP A 828 35.21 24.60 -14.85
N ALA A 829 34.71 23.86 -15.85
CA ALA A 829 35.41 22.72 -16.46
C ALA A 829 35.92 22.99 -17.89
N GLY A 830 35.43 24.05 -18.55
CA GLY A 830 35.92 24.50 -19.86
C GLY A 830 35.56 23.58 -21.02
N ILE A 831 34.46 22.82 -20.90
CA ILE A 831 33.90 21.94 -21.94
C ILE A 831 32.44 22.32 -22.22
N LYS A 832 31.90 21.91 -23.37
CA LYS A 832 30.49 22.15 -23.75
C LYS A 832 29.58 20.92 -23.54
N PRO A 833 28.76 20.86 -22.47
CA PRO A 833 27.79 19.79 -22.25
C PRO A 833 26.40 20.10 -22.81
N ALA A 834 25.66 19.03 -23.13
CA ALA A 834 24.22 19.06 -23.42
C ALA A 834 23.50 17.86 -22.80
N ILE A 835 22.21 18.02 -22.49
CA ILE A 835 21.35 16.96 -21.95
C ILE A 835 20.34 16.55 -23.03
N LEU A 836 20.27 15.25 -23.31
CA LEU A 836 19.34 14.65 -24.26
C LEU A 836 18.33 13.75 -23.53
N TYR A 837 17.06 14.17 -23.57
CA TYR A 837 15.92 13.41 -23.07
C TYR A 837 15.41 12.49 -24.19
N VAL A 838 15.18 11.22 -23.86
CA VAL A 838 14.68 10.19 -24.78
C VAL A 838 13.43 9.54 -24.17
N ASP A 839 12.27 9.83 -24.75
CA ASP A 839 10.97 9.32 -24.31
C ASP A 839 10.03 9.07 -25.51
N PHE A 840 8.75 8.77 -25.28
CA PHE A 840 7.77 8.51 -26.33
C PHE A 840 6.43 9.19 -26.07
N VAL A 841 5.81 9.73 -27.12
CA VAL A 841 4.55 10.47 -27.07
C VAL A 841 3.46 9.81 -27.96
N PRO A 842 2.17 9.86 -27.58
CA PRO A 842 1.11 9.27 -28.41
C PRO A 842 1.07 9.85 -29.83
N PRO A 843 0.74 9.05 -30.88
CA PRO A 843 0.73 9.49 -32.28
C PRO A 843 -0.14 10.74 -32.60
N THR A 844 -1.10 11.06 -31.74
CA THR A 844 -1.99 12.23 -31.86
C THR A 844 -1.53 13.45 -31.05
N SER A 845 -0.34 13.40 -30.45
CA SER A 845 0.19 14.46 -29.59
C SER A 845 0.71 15.66 -30.39
N THR A 846 -0.02 16.78 -30.36
CA THR A 846 0.36 18.03 -31.05
C THR A 846 0.59 19.21 -30.10
N LEU A 847 0.65 18.97 -28.79
CA LEU A 847 0.86 20.00 -27.78
C LEU A 847 2.36 20.14 -27.44
N PRO A 848 2.85 21.35 -27.08
CA PRO A 848 4.17 21.50 -26.46
C PRO A 848 4.24 20.64 -25.20
N HIS A 849 5.24 19.77 -25.12
CA HIS A 849 5.48 19.01 -23.89
C HIS A 849 6.32 19.84 -22.93
N ASP A 850 5.94 19.75 -21.67
CA ASP A 850 6.50 20.54 -20.58
C ASP A 850 7.81 19.88 -20.14
N PHE A 851 8.93 20.60 -20.21
CA PHE A 851 10.26 20.11 -19.82
C PHE A 851 10.23 19.50 -18.41
N ASN A 852 9.53 20.18 -17.49
CA ASN A 852 9.37 19.72 -16.12
C ASN A 852 8.65 18.36 -16.05
N SER A 853 7.73 18.07 -16.99
CA SER A 853 7.06 16.75 -17.07
C SER A 853 7.95 15.64 -17.65
N LEU A 854 8.90 15.97 -18.53
CA LEU A 854 9.92 15.02 -19.01
C LEU A 854 10.95 14.72 -17.92
N GLU A 855 11.35 15.73 -17.12
CA GLU A 855 12.11 15.53 -15.88
C GLU A 855 11.33 14.65 -14.87
N THR A 856 10.04 14.90 -14.64
CA THR A 856 9.19 14.04 -13.79
C THR A 856 9.06 12.62 -14.33
N ALA A 857 8.97 12.43 -15.65
CA ALA A 857 8.91 11.10 -16.26
C ALA A 857 10.25 10.35 -16.14
N ALA A 858 11.34 10.99 -16.56
CA ALA A 858 12.64 10.35 -16.65
C ALA A 858 13.32 10.16 -15.29
N SER A 859 13.12 11.07 -14.32
CA SER A 859 13.57 10.90 -12.93
C SER A 859 13.18 9.57 -12.34
N GLY A 860 11.99 9.05 -12.72
CA GLY A 860 11.47 7.76 -12.26
C GLY A 860 11.63 7.59 -10.75
N ASP A 861 11.45 8.70 -10.02
CA ASP A 861 11.95 8.93 -8.66
C ASP A 861 11.67 7.69 -7.80
N VAL A 862 12.70 7.04 -7.27
CA VAL A 862 12.52 5.69 -6.71
C VAL A 862 11.76 5.70 -5.36
N ALA A 863 11.53 6.88 -4.76
CA ALA A 863 10.46 7.05 -3.78
C ALA A 863 9.12 7.25 -4.52
N ASP A 864 9.03 8.30 -5.32
CA ASP A 864 7.80 8.71 -6.00
C ASP A 864 7.30 7.74 -7.10
N HIS A 865 8.01 6.65 -7.43
CA HIS A 865 7.59 5.58 -8.35
C HIS A 865 6.91 4.44 -7.58
N LEU A 866 7.30 4.25 -6.32
CA LEU A 866 6.51 3.47 -5.36
C LEU A 866 5.27 4.28 -4.90
N ASP A 867 5.42 5.61 -4.81
CA ASP A 867 4.37 6.50 -4.30
C ASP A 867 3.47 7.16 -5.36
N ARG A 868 3.80 7.19 -6.67
CA ARG A 868 2.91 7.69 -7.77
C ARG A 868 1.60 6.93 -7.97
N PHE A 869 1.37 5.86 -7.21
CA PHE A 869 0.02 5.29 -7.03
C PHE A 869 -0.83 6.05 -5.99
N MET A 870 -0.30 7.14 -5.44
CA MET A 870 -0.94 8.19 -4.65
C MET A 870 -1.06 9.48 -5.49
N ASP A 871 -2.13 10.23 -5.24
CA ASP A 871 -2.32 11.67 -5.50
C ASP A 871 -1.65 12.35 -6.71
N ALA A 872 -2.41 12.47 -7.80
CA ALA A 872 -2.23 13.55 -8.78
C ALA A 872 -3.59 14.07 -9.31
N PRO A 873 -3.95 15.35 -9.10
CA PRO A 873 -5.10 15.97 -9.74
C PRO A 873 -4.75 16.48 -11.16
N LEU A 874 -5.30 15.82 -12.19
CA LEU A 874 -5.39 16.31 -13.58
C LEU A 874 -4.08 16.73 -14.29
N ARG A 875 -3.18 15.76 -14.51
CA ARG A 875 -2.57 15.59 -15.84
C ARG A 875 -2.90 14.19 -16.35
N VAL A 876 -3.36 14.09 -17.60
CA VAL A 876 -3.56 12.79 -18.26
C VAL A 876 -2.21 12.37 -18.85
N VAL A 877 -1.43 11.64 -18.06
CA VAL A 877 -0.43 10.73 -18.62
C VAL A 877 -1.23 9.57 -19.21
N SER A 878 -1.08 9.35 -20.52
CA SER A 878 -1.59 8.13 -21.16
C SER A 878 -0.81 6.93 -20.63
N GLU A 879 -1.49 5.83 -20.30
CA GLU A 879 -0.82 4.54 -20.09
C GLU A 879 0.04 4.23 -21.32
N SER A 880 1.30 3.88 -21.11
CA SER A 880 2.33 3.84 -22.15
C SER A 880 2.02 2.79 -23.20
N SER A 881 1.88 3.23 -24.46
CA SER A 881 1.54 2.36 -25.57
C SER A 881 2.80 1.82 -26.27
N PRO A 882 2.80 0.55 -26.73
CA PRO A 882 3.78 0.05 -27.69
C PRO A 882 3.86 0.90 -28.96
N ASP A 883 2.76 1.57 -29.33
CA ASP A 883 2.62 2.43 -30.51
C ASP A 883 2.99 3.92 -30.28
N ASP A 884 3.44 4.31 -29.07
CA ASP A 884 3.90 5.68 -28.82
C ASP A 884 5.12 6.02 -29.71
N ILE A 885 5.16 7.22 -30.27
CA ILE A 885 6.22 7.66 -31.20
C ILE A 885 7.40 8.23 -30.41
N LEU A 886 8.62 7.87 -30.81
CA LEU A 886 9.87 8.36 -30.23
C LEU A 886 9.96 9.90 -30.29
N GLU A 887 10.26 10.50 -29.13
CA GLU A 887 10.51 11.93 -28.97
C GLU A 887 11.90 12.16 -28.34
N LEU A 888 12.61 13.14 -28.91
CA LEU A 888 13.89 13.64 -28.42
C LEU A 888 13.72 15.09 -27.98
N LEU A 889 14.34 15.45 -26.85
CA LEU A 889 14.48 16.85 -26.43
C LEU A 889 15.93 17.13 -26.01
N LEU A 890 16.61 17.99 -26.77
CA LEU A 890 17.98 18.41 -26.50
C LEU A 890 17.99 19.77 -25.79
N VAL A 891 18.73 19.86 -24.68
CA VAL A 891 18.96 21.09 -23.91
C VAL A 891 20.45 21.40 -23.86
N THR A 892 20.79 22.62 -24.28
CA THR A 892 22.14 23.19 -24.30
C THR A 892 22.25 24.36 -23.33
N SER A 893 23.47 24.72 -22.94
CA SER A 893 23.80 25.82 -22.01
C SER A 893 23.10 27.15 -22.33
N SER A 894 22.84 27.43 -23.60
CA SER A 894 22.02 28.56 -24.05
C SER A 894 21.11 28.19 -25.22
N GLY A 895 20.23 29.11 -25.61
CA GLY A 895 19.23 28.91 -26.67
C GLY A 895 17.90 28.34 -26.17
N ASN A 896 17.02 27.98 -27.11
CA ASN A 896 15.77 27.27 -26.82
C ASN A 896 15.99 25.76 -26.99
N PRO A 897 15.34 24.90 -26.18
CA PRO A 897 15.39 23.45 -26.37
C PRO A 897 14.94 22.99 -27.76
N ILE A 898 15.64 22.02 -28.32
CA ILE A 898 15.37 21.44 -29.64
C ILE A 898 14.56 20.15 -29.45
N ARG A 899 13.28 20.18 -29.85
CA ARG A 899 12.33 19.05 -29.72
C ARG A 899 12.10 18.39 -31.08
N VAL A 900 12.29 17.08 -31.17
CA VAL A 900 12.15 16.31 -32.42
C VAL A 900 11.30 15.06 -32.20
N THR A 901 10.22 14.90 -32.97
CA THR A 901 9.40 13.67 -33.00
C THR A 901 9.77 12.81 -34.22
N VAL A 902 10.24 11.59 -33.95
CA VAL A 902 10.78 10.69 -34.97
C VAL A 902 9.64 9.89 -35.61
N SER A 903 8.89 10.57 -36.48
CA SER A 903 7.65 10.08 -37.09
C SER A 903 7.76 8.67 -37.68
N GLY A 904 6.91 7.75 -37.21
CA GLY A 904 6.87 6.35 -37.66
C GLY A 904 7.83 5.41 -36.92
N VAL A 905 8.52 5.87 -35.87
CA VAL A 905 9.36 5.05 -34.99
C VAL A 905 8.67 4.91 -33.64
N THR A 906 8.23 3.69 -33.32
CA THR A 906 7.41 3.37 -32.14
C THR A 906 8.23 2.88 -30.94
N ARG A 907 7.65 2.95 -29.74
CA ARG A 907 8.19 2.41 -28.48
C ARG A 907 8.64 0.96 -28.64
N GLN A 908 7.79 0.11 -29.24
CA GLN A 908 8.11 -1.28 -29.51
C GLN A 908 9.34 -1.44 -30.41
N GLN A 909 9.43 -0.69 -31.52
CA GLN A 909 10.56 -0.77 -32.46
C GLN A 909 11.90 -0.35 -31.82
N VAL A 910 11.90 0.72 -31.00
CA VAL A 910 13.12 1.17 -30.29
C VAL A 910 13.53 0.17 -29.22
N GLN A 911 12.57 -0.37 -28.45
CA GLN A 911 12.84 -1.41 -27.47
C GLN A 911 13.37 -2.70 -28.11
N ASP A 912 12.81 -3.15 -29.24
CA ASP A 912 13.28 -4.33 -29.96
C ASP A 912 14.70 -4.15 -30.55
N ALA A 913 15.00 -2.96 -31.08
CA ALA A 913 16.36 -2.63 -31.51
C ALA A 913 17.34 -2.60 -30.33
N ALA A 914 16.95 -2.02 -29.18
CA ALA A 914 17.76 -1.98 -27.96
C ALA A 914 17.96 -3.39 -27.35
N ASN A 915 16.94 -4.26 -27.43
CA ASN A 915 17.02 -5.67 -27.06
C ASN A 915 18.02 -6.41 -27.96
N SER A 916 17.88 -6.26 -29.27
CA SER A 916 18.77 -6.87 -30.26
C SER A 916 20.22 -6.40 -30.09
N MET A 917 20.45 -5.09 -29.95
CA MET A 917 21.79 -4.53 -29.71
C MET A 917 22.41 -5.09 -28.44
N ARG A 918 21.70 -5.08 -27.30
CA ARG A 918 22.17 -5.64 -26.03
C ARG A 918 22.55 -7.12 -26.17
N LEU A 919 21.69 -7.94 -26.78
CA LEU A 919 21.95 -9.38 -27.00
C LEU A 919 23.18 -9.64 -27.87
N GLN A 920 23.54 -8.73 -28.78
CA GLN A 920 24.72 -8.90 -29.64
C GLN A 920 26.01 -8.38 -28.98
N VAL A 921 26.02 -7.19 -28.36
CA VAL A 921 27.24 -6.64 -27.76
C VAL A 921 27.64 -7.31 -26.44
N THR A 922 26.69 -7.92 -25.71
CA THR A 922 26.96 -8.75 -24.52
C THR A 922 27.60 -10.10 -24.85
N ASN A 923 27.72 -10.45 -26.14
CA ASN A 923 28.38 -11.67 -26.60
C ASN A 923 29.76 -11.34 -27.23
N PRO A 924 30.89 -11.66 -26.59
CA PRO A 924 32.24 -11.36 -27.12
C PRO A 924 32.60 -12.12 -28.40
N ARG A 925 31.75 -13.08 -28.83
CA ARG A 925 31.90 -13.82 -30.09
C ARG A 925 30.97 -13.32 -31.20
N SER A 926 30.18 -12.27 -30.94
CA SER A 926 29.41 -11.65 -32.00
C SER A 926 30.31 -10.91 -32.98
N ARG A 927 29.76 -10.59 -34.16
CA ARG A 927 30.50 -9.99 -35.27
C ARG A 927 29.92 -8.62 -35.64
N PRO A 928 30.70 -7.74 -36.28
CA PRO A 928 30.20 -6.47 -36.80
C PRO A 928 28.90 -6.64 -37.60
N GLU A 929 28.79 -7.68 -38.44
CA GLU A 929 27.58 -8.02 -39.20
C GLU A 929 26.29 -8.15 -38.35
N ASN A 930 26.42 -8.47 -37.06
CA ASN A 930 25.28 -8.71 -36.15
C ASN A 930 24.96 -7.50 -35.26
N TYR A 931 25.97 -6.84 -34.68
CA TYR A 931 25.75 -5.75 -33.72
C TYR A 931 25.69 -4.36 -34.36
N LEU A 932 26.32 -4.16 -35.53
CA LEU A 932 26.26 -2.87 -36.22
C LEU A 932 24.85 -2.54 -36.74
N PRO A 933 24.05 -3.44 -37.35
CA PRO A 933 22.72 -3.09 -37.84
C PRO A 933 21.77 -2.51 -36.77
N PRO A 934 21.56 -3.11 -35.58
CA PRO A 934 20.71 -2.49 -34.55
C PRO A 934 21.35 -1.24 -33.93
N SER A 935 22.68 -1.19 -33.81
CA SER A 935 23.42 0.00 -33.34
C SER A 935 23.23 1.21 -34.28
N GLN A 936 23.37 0.99 -35.59
CA GLN A 936 23.14 2.01 -36.63
C GLN A 936 21.67 2.42 -36.71
N GLN A 937 20.75 1.47 -36.55
CA GLN A 937 19.32 1.78 -36.51
C GLN A 937 18.95 2.69 -35.34
N LEU A 938 19.52 2.44 -34.15
CA LEU A 938 19.35 3.27 -32.97
C LEU A 938 20.07 4.62 -33.09
N TYR A 939 21.27 4.69 -33.68
CA TYR A 939 21.93 5.98 -33.97
C TYR A 939 21.07 6.84 -34.92
N THR A 940 20.51 6.22 -35.95
CA THR A 940 19.59 6.86 -36.92
C THR A 940 18.34 7.43 -36.26
N TRP A 941 17.86 6.80 -35.18
CA TRP A 941 16.68 7.23 -34.43
C TRP A 941 16.97 8.23 -33.31
N LEU A 942 18.11 8.10 -32.61
CA LEU A 942 18.41 8.84 -31.38
C LEU A 942 19.36 10.02 -31.57
N ILE A 943 20.25 9.97 -32.56
CA ILE A 943 21.35 10.95 -32.74
C ILE A 943 21.23 11.70 -34.06
N SER A 944 21.00 10.99 -35.18
CA SER A 944 20.88 11.63 -36.50
C SER A 944 19.83 12.76 -36.59
N PRO A 945 18.68 12.74 -35.87
CA PRO A 945 17.69 13.82 -35.95
C PRO A 945 18.11 15.13 -35.26
N ILE A 946 19.17 15.12 -34.43
CA ILE A 946 19.69 16.26 -33.65
C ILE A 946 21.18 16.55 -33.92
N LEU A 947 21.80 15.81 -34.83
CA LEU A 947 23.25 15.85 -35.08
C LEU A 947 23.73 17.21 -35.60
N ALA A 948 22.88 17.92 -36.36
CA ALA A 948 23.18 19.26 -36.84
C ALA A 948 23.29 20.26 -35.68
N ASP A 949 22.36 20.20 -34.73
CA ASP A 949 22.30 21.08 -33.56
C ASP A 949 23.46 20.81 -32.59
N LEU A 950 23.79 19.52 -32.35
CA LEU A 950 24.97 19.12 -31.58
C LEU A 950 26.28 19.64 -32.18
N GLN A 951 26.35 19.75 -33.52
CA GLN A 951 27.50 20.31 -34.23
C GLN A 951 27.50 21.85 -34.24
N GLU A 952 26.36 22.51 -34.42
CA GLU A 952 26.24 23.97 -34.39
C GLU A 952 26.56 24.56 -33.00
N GLN A 953 26.20 23.86 -31.93
CA GLN A 953 26.52 24.27 -30.56
C GLN A 953 27.93 23.83 -30.10
N GLU A 954 28.64 23.03 -30.90
CA GLU A 954 29.97 22.45 -30.62
C GLU A 954 30.00 21.59 -29.34
N VAL A 955 29.01 20.70 -29.16
CA VAL A 955 28.89 19.86 -27.95
C VAL A 955 30.02 18.83 -27.85
N GLU A 956 30.63 18.72 -26.67
CA GLU A 956 31.70 17.75 -26.34
C GLU A 956 31.22 16.65 -25.37
N ASN A 957 30.18 16.94 -24.58
CA ASN A 957 29.62 16.02 -23.60
C ASN A 957 28.11 15.86 -23.78
N LEU A 958 27.64 14.62 -23.93
CA LEU A 958 26.24 14.30 -24.12
C LEU A 958 25.72 13.45 -22.95
N VAL A 959 24.85 14.05 -22.14
CA VAL A 959 24.22 13.39 -20.99
C VAL A 959 22.86 12.86 -21.40
N PHE A 960 22.68 11.54 -21.31
CA PHE A 960 21.41 10.88 -21.61
C PHE A 960 20.52 10.86 -20.37
N VAL A 961 19.25 11.20 -20.58
CA VAL A 961 18.16 11.09 -19.60
C VAL A 961 17.06 10.26 -20.27
N MET A 962 16.91 8.99 -19.88
CA MET A 962 16.15 8.01 -20.65
C MET A 962 14.98 7.38 -19.86
N THR A 963 13.87 7.19 -20.56
CA THR A 963 12.67 6.50 -20.09
C THR A 963 12.91 5.00 -19.81
N THR A 964 11.97 4.36 -19.11
CA THR A 964 12.05 2.96 -18.66
C THR A 964 12.31 1.98 -19.83
N GLY A 965 13.11 0.95 -19.58
CA GLY A 965 13.55 -0.04 -20.56
C GLY A 965 14.75 0.38 -21.42
N LEU A 966 15.00 1.68 -21.61
CA LEU A 966 16.15 2.19 -22.37
C LEU A 966 17.40 2.50 -21.54
N ARG A 967 17.29 2.70 -20.22
CA ARG A 967 18.42 3.11 -19.34
C ARG A 967 19.64 2.16 -19.35
N SER A 968 19.48 0.89 -19.74
CA SER A 968 20.59 -0.07 -19.92
C SER A 968 21.05 -0.27 -21.37
N LEU A 969 20.66 0.61 -22.29
CA LEU A 969 21.19 0.69 -23.65
C LEU A 969 22.66 1.14 -23.60
N PRO A 970 23.62 0.40 -24.20
CA PRO A 970 25.01 0.83 -24.31
C PRO A 970 25.17 1.93 -25.36
N VAL A 971 24.76 3.16 -25.01
CA VAL A 971 24.78 4.35 -25.86
C VAL A 971 26.16 4.67 -26.46
N ALA A 972 27.24 4.36 -25.74
CA ALA A 972 28.62 4.49 -26.22
C ALA A 972 28.92 3.64 -27.47
N ALA A 973 28.18 2.54 -27.69
CA ALA A 973 28.31 1.64 -28.83
C ALA A 973 27.28 1.88 -29.94
N LEU A 974 26.50 2.98 -29.90
CA LEU A 974 25.77 3.48 -31.07
C LEU A 974 26.77 3.90 -32.16
N HIS A 975 26.42 3.76 -33.45
CA HIS A 975 27.39 3.83 -34.55
C HIS A 975 26.82 4.55 -35.76
N ASP A 976 27.53 5.55 -36.30
CA ASP A 976 27.02 6.43 -37.38
C ASP A 976 27.04 5.79 -38.78
N GLY A 977 27.80 4.71 -38.94
CA GLY A 977 28.09 4.03 -40.21
C GLY A 977 29.58 3.88 -40.49
N ASN A 978 30.41 4.70 -39.84
CA ASN A 978 31.87 4.74 -39.92
C ASN A 978 32.55 4.58 -38.55
N GLN A 979 31.97 5.14 -37.49
CA GLN A 979 32.55 5.26 -36.14
C GLN A 979 31.48 5.16 -35.04
N PHE A 980 31.90 4.92 -33.80
CA PHE A 980 31.02 4.86 -32.62
C PHE A 980 30.77 6.24 -31.99
N LEU A 981 29.65 6.40 -31.27
CA LEU A 981 29.28 7.65 -30.61
C LEU A 981 30.31 8.10 -29.57
N VAL A 982 30.98 7.16 -28.89
CA VAL A 982 32.08 7.44 -27.95
C VAL A 982 33.33 8.03 -28.63
N GLU A 983 33.48 7.89 -29.95
CA GLU A 983 34.54 8.54 -30.72
C GLU A 983 34.22 10.01 -31.04
N GLN A 984 32.94 10.40 -30.91
CA GLN A 984 32.44 11.76 -31.16
C GLN A 984 32.25 12.56 -29.86
N TYR A 985 31.59 11.99 -28.86
CA TYR A 985 31.21 12.67 -27.62
C TYR A 985 31.65 11.89 -26.38
N SER A 986 31.98 12.62 -25.31
CA SER A 986 32.02 12.04 -23.96
C SER A 986 30.56 11.83 -23.47
N ILE A 987 30.30 10.75 -22.73
CA ILE A 987 28.92 10.30 -22.46
C ILE A 987 28.69 10.10 -20.96
N GLY A 988 27.49 10.48 -20.50
CA GLY A 988 26.97 10.18 -19.17
C GLY A 988 25.51 9.76 -19.19
N LEU A 989 25.03 9.15 -18.10
CA LEU A 989 23.63 8.80 -17.87
C LEU A 989 23.16 9.44 -16.55
N MET A 990 22.17 10.32 -16.59
CA MET A 990 21.50 10.81 -15.39
C MET A 990 20.15 10.09 -15.22
N PRO A 991 19.75 9.72 -13.97
CA PRO A 991 18.36 9.38 -13.69
C PRO A 991 17.46 10.59 -13.98
N SER A 992 17.83 11.74 -13.43
CA SER A 992 17.33 13.06 -13.80
C SER A 992 18.31 14.15 -13.36
N LEU A 993 18.06 15.38 -13.84
CA LEU A 993 18.71 16.58 -13.34
C LEU A 993 18.32 16.87 -11.88
N SER A 994 17.04 16.72 -11.52
CA SER A 994 16.49 16.90 -10.16
C SER A 994 17.15 16.03 -9.08
N LEU A 995 17.48 14.77 -9.39
CA LEU A 995 18.04 13.79 -8.46
C LEU A 995 19.58 13.72 -8.51
N THR A 996 20.24 14.61 -9.25
CA THR A 996 21.71 14.61 -9.43
C THR A 996 22.33 15.89 -8.88
N ASP A 997 23.32 15.77 -7.98
CA ASP A 997 24.13 16.92 -7.58
C ASP A 997 25.08 17.32 -8.72
N THR A 998 24.67 18.30 -9.51
CA THR A 998 25.40 18.79 -10.70
C THR A 998 26.66 19.60 -10.37
N ARG A 999 26.90 19.95 -9.11
CA ARG A 999 28.03 20.82 -8.70
C ARG A 999 29.38 20.13 -8.96
N TYR A 1000 30.08 20.64 -9.97
CA TYR A 1000 31.42 20.18 -10.36
C TYR A 1000 32.43 20.27 -9.21
N VAL A 1001 33.29 19.25 -9.13
CA VAL A 1001 34.44 19.20 -8.20
C VAL A 1001 35.61 18.54 -8.92
N ASP A 1002 36.75 19.23 -8.97
CA ASP A 1002 38.00 18.67 -9.49
C ASP A 1002 38.53 17.57 -8.55
N ILE A 1003 38.26 16.31 -8.91
CA ILE A 1003 38.68 15.15 -8.12
C ILE A 1003 40.17 14.82 -8.24
N ARG A 1004 40.95 15.47 -9.12
CA ARG A 1004 42.35 15.07 -9.46
C ARG A 1004 43.33 15.13 -8.28
N ASN A 1005 42.98 15.85 -7.21
CA ASN A 1005 43.76 15.94 -5.98
C ASN A 1005 43.17 15.14 -4.79
N THR A 1006 42.04 14.45 -4.98
CA THR A 1006 41.40 13.63 -3.93
C THR A 1006 42.11 12.28 -3.73
N SER A 1007 41.89 11.64 -2.58
CA SER A 1007 42.45 10.31 -2.30
C SER A 1007 41.48 9.18 -2.67
N VAL A 1008 42.03 8.06 -3.15
CA VAL A 1008 41.31 6.81 -3.46
C VAL A 1008 41.33 5.86 -2.26
N LEU A 1009 40.17 5.30 -1.91
CA LEU A 1009 40.07 4.07 -1.14
C LEU A 1009 39.76 2.91 -2.10
N ALA A 1010 40.76 2.08 -2.40
CA ALA A 1010 40.59 0.91 -3.26
C ALA A 1010 40.47 -0.35 -2.40
N MET A 1011 39.44 -1.16 -2.65
CA MET A 1011 39.19 -2.38 -1.89
C MET A 1011 38.69 -3.50 -2.82
N GLY A 1012 39.04 -4.75 -2.54
CA GLY A 1012 38.56 -5.86 -3.37
C GLY A 1012 38.76 -7.26 -2.79
N ALA A 1013 38.08 -8.22 -3.39
CA ALA A 1013 38.24 -9.65 -3.09
C ALA A 1013 38.66 -10.40 -4.35
N SER A 1014 39.65 -11.26 -4.20
CA SER A 1014 40.19 -12.11 -5.27
C SER A 1014 39.94 -13.60 -5.05
N GLU A 1015 39.63 -13.98 -3.80
CA GLU A 1015 39.38 -15.33 -3.35
C GLU A 1015 37.98 -15.40 -2.73
N PHE A 1016 37.25 -16.49 -2.99
CA PHE A 1016 35.85 -16.66 -2.60
C PHE A 1016 35.58 -18.13 -2.28
N THR A 1017 34.64 -18.41 -1.37
CA THR A 1017 34.19 -19.77 -1.02
C THR A 1017 33.25 -20.36 -2.07
N ASP A 1018 32.31 -19.56 -2.57
CA ASP A 1018 31.15 -20.00 -3.37
C ASP A 1018 31.12 -19.40 -4.79
N GLN A 1019 32.22 -18.79 -5.23
CA GLN A 1019 32.36 -18.14 -6.53
C GLN A 1019 33.74 -18.43 -7.15
N LEU A 1020 33.90 -18.16 -8.45
CA LEU A 1020 35.20 -18.27 -9.11
C LEU A 1020 36.17 -17.19 -8.59
N PRO A 1021 37.47 -17.49 -8.41
CA PRO A 1021 38.45 -16.47 -8.02
C PRO A 1021 38.58 -15.38 -9.10
N LEU A 1022 38.92 -14.17 -8.67
CA LEU A 1022 39.18 -13.00 -9.52
C LEU A 1022 40.66 -12.62 -9.43
N PRO A 1023 41.56 -13.35 -10.12
CA PRO A 1023 43.01 -13.16 -10.00
C PRO A 1023 43.52 -11.81 -10.49
N ALA A 1024 42.74 -11.00 -11.24
CA ALA A 1024 43.17 -9.67 -11.67
C ALA A 1024 42.96 -8.58 -10.60
N VAL A 1025 41.95 -8.74 -9.73
CA VAL A 1025 41.58 -7.77 -8.67
C VAL A 1025 42.79 -7.27 -7.85
N PRO A 1026 43.73 -8.12 -7.37
CA PRO A 1026 44.88 -7.64 -6.60
C PRO A 1026 45.79 -6.68 -7.37
N PHE A 1027 45.94 -6.89 -8.69
CA PHE A 1027 46.74 -6.04 -9.57
C PHE A 1027 46.01 -4.74 -9.91
N GLU A 1028 44.68 -4.76 -9.94
CA GLU A 1028 43.84 -3.58 -10.18
C GLU A 1028 43.95 -2.58 -9.02
N VAL A 1029 43.58 -2.98 -7.81
CA VAL A 1029 43.57 -2.08 -6.64
C VAL A 1029 44.98 -1.62 -6.24
N GLN A 1030 45.96 -2.52 -6.26
CA GLN A 1030 47.35 -2.15 -5.99
C GLN A 1030 47.91 -1.25 -7.10
N GLY A 1031 47.67 -1.56 -8.37
CA GLY A 1031 48.13 -0.73 -9.50
C GLY A 1031 47.57 0.69 -9.46
N ILE A 1032 46.29 0.85 -9.10
CA ILE A 1032 45.66 2.16 -8.90
C ILE A 1032 46.42 2.94 -7.82
N THR A 1033 46.60 2.39 -6.63
CA THR A 1033 47.14 3.12 -5.47
C THR A 1033 48.67 3.24 -5.40
N ALA A 1034 49.42 2.38 -6.11
CA ALA A 1034 50.87 2.38 -6.13
C ALA A 1034 51.48 3.16 -7.32
N GLU A 1035 50.79 3.18 -8.47
CA GLU A 1035 51.34 3.74 -9.73
C GLU A 1035 50.52 4.90 -10.30
N LEU A 1036 49.21 4.94 -10.07
CA LEU A 1036 48.32 5.87 -10.75
C LEU A 1036 47.84 7.02 -9.86
N TRP A 1037 47.40 6.72 -8.63
CA TRP A 1037 46.65 7.64 -7.78
C TRP A 1037 47.08 7.54 -6.31
N ARG A 1038 46.90 8.61 -5.54
CA ARG A 1038 47.17 8.62 -4.09
C ARG A 1038 46.03 7.94 -3.34
N GLY A 1039 46.32 6.94 -2.50
CA GLY A 1039 45.26 6.21 -1.81
C GLY A 1039 45.74 5.15 -0.83
N GLN A 1040 44.79 4.33 -0.37
CA GLN A 1040 45.04 3.11 0.39
C GLN A 1040 44.34 1.92 -0.28
N THR A 1041 44.93 0.73 -0.15
CA THR A 1041 44.43 -0.53 -0.70
C THR A 1041 44.17 -1.57 0.37
N PHE A 1042 43.03 -2.26 0.29
CA PHE A 1042 42.67 -3.38 1.15
C PHE A 1042 42.18 -4.56 0.32
N LEU A 1043 42.61 -5.78 0.68
CA LEU A 1043 42.29 -7.00 -0.05
C LEU A 1043 41.75 -8.08 0.89
N ASN A 1044 40.93 -8.98 0.34
CA ASN A 1044 40.44 -10.21 0.98
C ASN A 1044 39.99 -9.95 2.43
N GLU A 1045 40.66 -10.47 3.46
CA GLU A 1045 40.29 -10.32 4.87
C GLU A 1045 40.12 -8.86 5.36
N ALA A 1046 40.71 -7.88 4.66
CA ALA A 1046 40.57 -6.46 4.95
C ALA A 1046 39.47 -5.76 4.11
N PHE A 1047 38.83 -6.44 3.16
CA PHE A 1047 37.71 -5.92 2.37
C PHE A 1047 36.36 -6.26 3.01
N THR A 1048 36.09 -5.59 4.12
CA THR A 1048 34.86 -5.71 4.92
C THR A 1048 34.12 -4.38 5.03
N LEU A 1049 32.81 -4.40 5.28
CA LEU A 1049 32.01 -3.18 5.47
C LEU A 1049 32.52 -2.36 6.67
N GLY A 1050 32.94 -3.06 7.73
CA GLY A 1050 33.53 -2.44 8.92
C GLY A 1050 34.80 -1.66 8.61
N ASN A 1051 35.73 -2.24 7.83
CA ASN A 1051 36.95 -1.53 7.44
C ASN A 1051 36.65 -0.39 6.45
N LEU A 1052 35.76 -0.58 5.47
CA LEU A 1052 35.37 0.46 4.52
C LEU A 1052 34.87 1.73 5.26
N ARG A 1053 33.90 1.55 6.17
CA ARG A 1053 33.39 2.63 7.03
C ARG A 1053 34.49 3.26 7.89
N PHE A 1054 35.33 2.42 8.52
CA PHE A 1054 36.43 2.90 9.36
C PHE A 1054 37.39 3.80 8.57
N GLN A 1055 37.89 3.35 7.42
CA GLN A 1055 38.81 4.17 6.62
C GLN A 1055 38.17 5.49 6.17
N ARG A 1056 36.89 5.48 5.73
CA ARG A 1056 36.16 6.70 5.38
C ARG A 1056 35.98 7.68 6.54
N SER A 1057 35.81 7.17 7.77
CA SER A 1057 35.78 8.03 8.97
C SER A 1057 37.13 8.65 9.34
N GLN A 1058 38.24 8.02 8.94
CA GLN A 1058 39.60 8.51 9.23
C GLN A 1058 40.14 9.43 8.13
N THR A 1059 39.61 9.37 6.90
CA THR A 1059 40.07 10.19 5.78
C THR A 1059 38.95 10.39 4.75
N PRO A 1060 38.70 11.63 4.27
CA PRO A 1060 37.71 11.90 3.24
C PRO A 1060 38.19 11.42 1.86
N TYR A 1061 37.98 10.13 1.60
CA TYR A 1061 38.20 9.52 0.30
C TYR A 1061 37.12 9.96 -0.69
N GLY A 1062 37.41 11.00 -1.48
CA GLY A 1062 36.54 11.49 -2.55
C GLY A 1062 36.32 10.46 -3.67
N ILE A 1063 37.22 9.47 -3.79
CA ILE A 1063 37.05 8.33 -4.71
C ILE A 1063 37.02 7.02 -3.91
N VAL A 1064 36.02 6.18 -4.13
CA VAL A 1064 35.95 4.81 -3.62
C VAL A 1064 35.94 3.84 -4.80
N HIS A 1065 36.73 2.78 -4.72
CA HIS A 1065 36.85 1.77 -5.78
C HIS A 1065 36.68 0.38 -5.18
N LEU A 1066 35.68 -0.37 -5.66
CA LEU A 1066 35.32 -1.70 -5.18
C LEU A 1066 35.48 -2.72 -6.33
N ALA A 1067 36.42 -3.66 -6.19
CA ALA A 1067 36.77 -4.65 -7.22
C ALA A 1067 36.46 -6.08 -6.74
N THR A 1068 35.39 -6.69 -7.26
CA THR A 1068 34.83 -7.95 -6.72
C THR A 1068 33.72 -8.52 -7.62
N HIS A 1069 33.08 -9.62 -7.22
CA HIS A 1069 31.84 -10.08 -7.84
C HIS A 1069 30.66 -9.18 -7.50
N GLY A 1070 29.87 -8.89 -8.53
CA GLY A 1070 28.55 -8.26 -8.43
C GLY A 1070 27.56 -9.10 -9.21
N GLU A 1071 26.34 -9.19 -8.71
CA GLU A 1071 25.26 -9.96 -9.32
C GLU A 1071 23.96 -9.19 -9.16
N PHE A 1072 23.40 -8.71 -10.29
CA PHE A 1072 22.06 -8.15 -10.33
C PHE A 1072 21.07 -9.22 -10.83
N LYS A 1073 20.05 -9.49 -10.01
CA LYS A 1073 18.96 -10.43 -10.27
C LYS A 1073 17.62 -9.68 -10.28
N PRO A 1074 16.81 -9.83 -11.35
CA PRO A 1074 15.47 -9.30 -11.43
C PRO A 1074 14.56 -9.68 -10.24
N GLY A 1075 13.58 -8.81 -9.96
CA GLY A 1075 12.63 -8.96 -8.86
C GLY A 1075 13.16 -8.42 -7.52
N SER A 1076 12.96 -9.17 -6.41
CA SER A 1076 13.24 -8.68 -5.05
C SER A 1076 14.67 -8.14 -4.89
N LEU A 1077 14.78 -6.92 -4.36
CA LEU A 1077 16.04 -6.17 -4.22
C LEU A 1077 17.12 -6.92 -3.41
N ALA A 1078 16.69 -7.82 -2.50
CA ALA A 1078 17.57 -8.67 -1.70
C ALA A 1078 18.26 -9.80 -2.51
N ASN A 1079 17.79 -10.10 -3.73
CA ASN A 1079 18.41 -11.11 -4.61
C ASN A 1079 19.69 -10.59 -5.30
N SER A 1080 19.85 -9.27 -5.38
CA SER A 1080 20.98 -8.59 -6.01
C SER A 1080 22.03 -8.23 -4.97
N TYR A 1081 23.32 -8.46 -5.25
CA TYR A 1081 24.40 -8.18 -4.29
C TYR A 1081 25.75 -7.76 -4.91
N ILE A 1082 26.54 -7.04 -4.11
CA ILE A 1082 28.00 -6.91 -4.24
C ILE A 1082 28.65 -7.79 -3.16
N GLN A 1083 29.60 -8.64 -3.55
CA GLN A 1083 30.28 -9.55 -2.63
C GLN A 1083 31.45 -8.83 -1.92
N LEU A 1084 31.36 -8.65 -0.61
CA LEU A 1084 32.51 -8.36 0.23
C LEU A 1084 33.18 -9.68 0.66
N TRP A 1085 34.28 -9.60 1.40
CA TRP A 1085 34.91 -10.80 1.96
C TRP A 1085 34.04 -11.52 3.00
N ASP A 1086 33.44 -10.76 3.90
CA ASP A 1086 32.70 -11.24 5.07
C ASP A 1086 31.18 -11.36 4.84
N GLN A 1087 30.63 -10.62 3.88
CA GLN A 1087 29.19 -10.54 3.65
C GLN A 1087 28.82 -10.17 2.20
N ARG A 1088 27.53 -10.28 1.87
CA ARG A 1088 26.94 -9.74 0.64
C ARG A 1088 26.21 -8.44 0.97
N LEU A 1089 26.54 -7.36 0.27
CA LEU A 1089 25.80 -6.10 0.33
C LEU A 1089 24.64 -6.17 -0.67
N SER A 1090 23.40 -6.15 -0.19
CA SER A 1090 22.22 -6.04 -1.04
C SER A 1090 22.07 -4.63 -1.63
N LEU A 1091 21.15 -4.45 -2.59
CA LEU A 1091 20.85 -3.13 -3.14
C LEU A 1091 20.39 -2.13 -2.05
N SER A 1092 19.64 -2.62 -1.06
CA SER A 1092 19.21 -1.85 0.13
C SER A 1092 20.36 -1.40 1.02
N ASP A 1093 21.52 -2.06 0.96
CA ASP A 1093 22.65 -1.81 1.86
C ASP A 1093 23.61 -0.75 1.35
N ILE A 1094 23.40 -0.18 0.16
CA ILE A 1094 24.27 0.86 -0.40
C ILE A 1094 24.27 2.11 0.47
N ARG A 1095 23.10 2.52 1.01
CA ARG A 1095 23.01 3.62 1.99
C ARG A 1095 23.78 3.32 3.28
N GLN A 1096 24.06 2.05 3.58
CA GLN A 1096 24.85 1.65 4.74
C GLN A 1096 26.37 1.85 4.53
N LEU A 1097 26.85 2.16 3.31
CA LEU A 1097 28.27 2.34 3.02
C LEU A 1097 28.87 3.66 3.55
N GLY A 1098 28.03 4.65 3.91
CA GLY A 1098 28.49 5.95 4.41
C GLY A 1098 29.28 6.74 3.35
N LEU A 1099 28.68 6.90 2.17
CA LEU A 1099 29.31 7.52 1.00
C LEU A 1099 28.95 9.01 0.84
N ASP A 1100 27.98 9.49 1.60
CA ASP A 1100 27.47 10.85 1.71
C ASP A 1100 28.26 11.71 2.71
N SER A 1101 28.73 11.12 3.81
CA SER A 1101 29.42 11.81 4.90
C SER A 1101 30.75 11.14 5.28
N PRO A 1102 31.91 11.69 4.86
CA PRO A 1102 32.07 12.76 3.87
C PRO A 1102 31.60 12.32 2.47
N ALA A 1103 31.35 13.26 1.56
CA ALA A 1103 30.80 12.95 0.24
C ALA A 1103 31.79 12.17 -0.66
N THR A 1104 31.23 11.32 -1.53
CA THR A 1104 31.96 10.55 -2.53
C THR A 1104 31.70 11.16 -3.90
N GLU A 1105 32.74 11.77 -4.46
CA GLU A 1105 32.70 12.42 -5.78
C GLU A 1105 32.76 11.41 -6.93
N LEU A 1106 33.30 10.21 -6.69
CA LEU A 1106 33.29 9.09 -7.63
C LEU A 1106 33.31 7.73 -6.91
N LEU A 1107 32.30 6.90 -7.12
CA LEU A 1107 32.30 5.47 -6.78
C LEU A 1107 32.61 4.65 -8.04
N VAL A 1108 33.57 3.74 -7.98
CA VAL A 1108 33.87 2.79 -9.05
C VAL A 1108 33.46 1.39 -8.59
N LEU A 1109 32.46 0.82 -9.25
CA LEU A 1109 31.95 -0.52 -9.02
C LEU A 1109 32.52 -1.47 -10.09
N SER A 1110 33.78 -1.88 -9.88
CA SER A 1110 34.51 -2.83 -10.72
C SER A 1110 34.03 -4.26 -10.45
N ALA A 1111 32.78 -4.49 -10.82
CA ALA A 1111 32.01 -5.69 -10.54
C ALA A 1111 30.92 -5.85 -11.62
N CYS A 1112 30.42 -7.07 -11.83
CA CYS A 1112 29.49 -7.39 -12.92
C CYS A 1112 28.06 -6.84 -12.67
N ARG A 1113 27.40 -6.40 -13.74
CA ARG A 1113 25.99 -5.93 -13.78
C ARG A 1113 25.62 -4.80 -12.80
N THR A 1114 26.58 -4.05 -12.28
CA THR A 1114 26.35 -3.01 -11.25
C THR A 1114 25.61 -1.77 -11.75
N ALA A 1115 25.56 -1.51 -13.06
CA ALA A 1115 24.79 -0.42 -13.68
C ALA A 1115 23.42 -0.87 -14.23
N LEU A 1116 23.06 -2.15 -14.12
CA LEU A 1116 21.83 -2.67 -14.70
C LEU A 1116 20.71 -2.74 -13.66
N GLY A 1117 19.51 -2.33 -14.08
CA GLY A 1117 18.24 -2.48 -13.35
C GLY A 1117 17.18 -3.19 -14.19
N ASP A 1118 16.05 -3.50 -13.57
CA ASP A 1118 14.82 -4.00 -14.21
C ASP A 1118 13.62 -3.10 -13.85
N GLU A 1119 12.41 -3.45 -14.29
CA GLU A 1119 11.18 -2.68 -14.01
C GLU A 1119 10.81 -2.61 -12.51
N THR A 1120 11.50 -3.34 -11.63
CA THR A 1120 11.33 -3.29 -10.16
C THR A 1120 12.49 -2.63 -9.42
N ALA A 1121 13.60 -2.34 -10.12
CA ALA A 1121 14.84 -1.81 -9.55
C ALA A 1121 15.62 -0.97 -10.59
N GLU A 1122 14.96 0.02 -11.19
CA GLU A 1122 15.28 0.59 -12.52
C GLU A 1122 16.70 1.14 -12.74
N LEU A 1123 17.48 1.39 -11.69
CA LEU A 1123 18.80 2.05 -11.77
C LEU A 1123 19.99 1.21 -11.27
N GLY A 1124 19.74 -0.02 -10.79
CA GLY A 1124 20.79 -0.90 -10.25
C GLY A 1124 21.59 -0.30 -9.10
N PHE A 1125 22.76 -0.90 -8.80
CA PHE A 1125 23.65 -0.39 -7.73
C PHE A 1125 24.14 1.03 -8.01
N ALA A 1126 24.26 1.40 -9.28
CA ALA A 1126 24.73 2.72 -9.69
C ALA A 1126 23.77 3.85 -9.27
N GLY A 1127 22.50 3.83 -9.66
CA GLY A 1127 21.57 4.90 -9.27
C GLY A 1127 21.17 4.87 -7.80
N SER A 1128 21.11 3.68 -7.17
CA SER A 1128 20.90 3.58 -5.72
C SER A 1128 22.09 4.12 -4.91
N ALA A 1129 23.30 4.15 -5.48
CA ALA A 1129 24.44 4.88 -4.91
C ALA A 1129 24.35 6.39 -5.15
N VAL A 1130 23.88 6.85 -6.32
CA VAL A 1130 23.62 8.29 -6.56
C VAL A 1130 22.60 8.85 -5.57
N GLN A 1131 21.49 8.14 -5.36
CA GLN A 1131 20.48 8.44 -4.34
C GLN A 1131 21.01 8.37 -2.90
N ALA A 1132 22.14 7.68 -2.67
CA ALA A 1132 22.84 7.61 -1.39
C ALA A 1132 23.93 8.70 -1.25
N GLY A 1133 23.84 9.80 -2.00
CA GLY A 1133 24.73 10.96 -1.88
C GLY A 1133 26.07 10.84 -2.62
N VAL A 1134 26.25 9.82 -3.46
CA VAL A 1134 27.41 9.74 -4.38
C VAL A 1134 27.13 10.61 -5.60
N LYS A 1135 28.06 11.50 -6.00
CA LYS A 1135 27.80 12.32 -7.20
C LYS A 1135 27.88 11.54 -8.50
N SER A 1136 28.84 10.62 -8.61
CA SER A 1136 29.17 9.93 -9.86
C SER A 1136 29.47 8.46 -9.59
N VAL A 1137 28.92 7.55 -10.41
CA VAL A 1137 29.17 6.11 -10.28
C VAL A 1137 29.58 5.49 -11.61
N LEU A 1138 30.79 4.93 -11.67
CA LEU A 1138 31.26 4.11 -12.79
C LEU A 1138 30.91 2.65 -12.51
N ALA A 1139 30.06 2.05 -13.35
CA ALA A 1139 29.51 0.72 -13.11
C ALA A 1139 29.26 -0.05 -14.44
N SER A 1140 29.04 -1.37 -14.37
CA SER A 1140 28.95 -2.24 -15.56
C SER A 1140 27.53 -2.70 -15.92
N LEU A 1141 27.21 -2.71 -17.22
CA LEU A 1141 25.92 -3.12 -17.78
C LEU A 1141 25.76 -4.65 -17.94
N TRP A 1142 26.85 -5.42 -17.93
CA TRP A 1142 26.83 -6.88 -18.09
C TRP A 1142 27.97 -7.58 -17.34
N TYR A 1143 28.11 -8.90 -17.54
CA TYR A 1143 29.24 -9.66 -17.00
C TYR A 1143 30.53 -9.30 -17.75
N VAL A 1144 31.48 -8.69 -17.06
CA VAL A 1144 32.77 -8.25 -17.61
C VAL A 1144 33.86 -9.32 -17.43
N SER A 1145 34.90 -9.26 -18.26
CA SER A 1145 36.06 -10.15 -18.11
C SER A 1145 37.07 -9.54 -17.13
N ASP A 1146 37.32 -10.21 -16.00
CA ASP A 1146 38.32 -9.89 -14.96
C ASP A 1146 39.63 -9.30 -15.55
N ARG A 1147 40.17 -9.97 -16.58
CA ARG A 1147 41.41 -9.58 -17.28
C ARG A 1147 41.30 -8.30 -18.11
N ALA A 1148 40.14 -8.03 -18.69
CA ALA A 1148 39.88 -6.83 -19.48
C ALA A 1148 39.49 -5.64 -18.60
N THR A 1149 38.80 -5.89 -17.48
CA THR A 1149 38.48 -4.89 -16.46
C THR A 1149 39.75 -4.27 -15.87
N LEU A 1150 40.76 -5.10 -15.54
CA LEU A 1150 42.08 -4.62 -15.12
C LEU A 1150 42.70 -3.61 -16.10
N VAL A 1151 42.61 -3.87 -17.41
CA VAL A 1151 43.08 -2.94 -18.45
C VAL A 1151 42.24 -1.68 -18.46
N PHE A 1152 40.93 -1.84 -18.50
CA PHE A 1152 39.96 -0.75 -18.58
C PHE A 1152 40.10 0.23 -17.41
N MET A 1153 40.22 -0.28 -16.18
CA MET A 1153 40.37 0.52 -14.97
C MET A 1153 41.77 1.14 -14.88
N ARG A 1154 42.84 0.43 -15.28
CA ARG A 1154 44.19 1.02 -15.37
C ARG A 1154 44.23 2.19 -16.36
N GLU A 1155 43.54 2.07 -17.49
CA GLU A 1155 43.43 3.13 -18.48
C GLU A 1155 42.55 4.28 -17.97
N PHE A 1156 41.38 4.00 -17.40
CA PHE A 1156 40.49 5.01 -16.81
C PHE A 1156 41.21 5.87 -15.77
N TYR A 1157 41.87 5.27 -14.76
CA TYR A 1157 42.65 6.02 -13.77
C TYR A 1157 43.90 6.71 -14.37
N THR A 1158 44.42 6.21 -15.50
CA THR A 1158 45.51 6.88 -16.23
C THR A 1158 45.02 8.19 -16.84
N GLN A 1159 43.87 8.17 -17.50
CA GLN A 1159 43.24 9.32 -18.18
C GLN A 1159 42.61 10.32 -17.20
N LEU A 1160 42.05 9.83 -16.07
CA LEU A 1160 41.40 10.65 -15.04
C LEU A 1160 42.33 11.68 -14.39
N ARG A 1161 43.65 11.51 -14.50
CA ARG A 1161 44.65 12.48 -14.03
C ARG A 1161 44.70 13.77 -14.86
N THR A 1162 44.29 13.70 -16.12
CA THR A 1162 44.48 14.77 -17.12
C THR A 1162 43.21 15.20 -17.81
N ALA A 1163 42.14 14.40 -17.77
CA ALA A 1163 40.83 14.78 -18.27
C ALA A 1163 40.29 16.05 -17.55
N PRO A 1164 39.44 16.85 -18.23
CA PRO A 1164 38.72 17.94 -17.58
C PRO A 1164 37.61 17.43 -16.65
N VAL A 1165 36.96 16.31 -17.03
CA VAL A 1165 35.82 15.71 -16.32
C VAL A 1165 35.86 14.17 -16.32
N LYS A 1166 35.10 13.55 -15.42
CA LYS A 1166 35.03 12.09 -15.22
C LYS A 1166 34.61 11.33 -16.49
N SER A 1167 33.64 11.86 -17.24
CA SER A 1167 33.15 11.26 -18.50
C SER A 1167 34.16 11.30 -19.64
N HIS A 1168 35.02 12.31 -19.72
CA HIS A 1168 36.10 12.36 -20.72
C HIS A 1168 37.19 11.31 -20.42
N ALA A 1169 37.47 11.03 -19.14
CA ALA A 1169 38.38 9.94 -18.76
C ALA A 1169 37.80 8.56 -19.14
N LEU A 1170 36.49 8.37 -18.97
CA LEU A 1170 35.78 7.17 -19.42
C LEU A 1170 35.83 7.01 -20.94
N GLN A 1171 35.50 8.07 -21.68
CA GLN A 1171 35.55 8.12 -23.14
C GLN A 1171 36.94 7.75 -23.67
N ALA A 1172 38.00 8.34 -23.10
CA ALA A 1172 39.39 8.07 -23.52
C ALA A 1172 39.79 6.61 -23.28
N ALA A 1173 39.38 5.99 -22.17
CA ALA A 1173 39.62 4.57 -21.89
C ALA A 1173 38.83 3.64 -22.84
N GLN A 1174 37.58 4.00 -23.15
CA GLN A 1174 36.76 3.26 -24.12
C GLN A 1174 37.37 3.31 -25.53
N GLN A 1175 37.81 4.48 -25.97
CA GLN A 1175 38.49 4.64 -27.25
C GLN A 1175 39.85 3.92 -27.30
N ALA A 1176 40.60 3.85 -26.21
CA ALA A 1176 41.88 3.15 -26.17
C ALA A 1176 41.71 1.64 -26.41
N MET A 1177 40.72 1.03 -25.76
CA MET A 1177 40.33 -0.36 -26.01
C MET A 1177 39.87 -0.56 -27.46
N LEU A 1178 38.97 0.30 -27.94
CA LEU A 1178 38.45 0.28 -29.32
C LEU A 1178 39.53 0.40 -30.40
N ARG A 1179 40.53 1.27 -30.23
CA ARG A 1179 41.66 1.41 -31.19
C ARG A 1179 42.66 0.25 -31.13
N GLY A 1180 42.58 -0.61 -30.11
CA GLY A 1180 43.61 -1.61 -29.84
C GLY A 1180 44.90 -0.99 -29.30
N ASP A 1181 44.81 0.17 -28.62
CA ASP A 1181 45.92 0.74 -27.83
C ASP A 1181 46.37 -0.24 -26.72
N TRP A 1182 45.51 -1.18 -26.34
CA TRP A 1182 45.84 -2.39 -25.58
C TRP A 1182 45.50 -3.66 -26.38
N ARG A 1183 46.42 -4.63 -26.41
CA ARG A 1183 46.24 -5.89 -27.15
C ARG A 1183 46.93 -7.08 -26.48
N VAL A 1184 46.49 -8.29 -26.85
CA VAL A 1184 47.01 -9.56 -26.33
C VAL A 1184 48.06 -10.12 -27.30
N GLU A 1185 49.34 -10.12 -26.90
CA GLU A 1185 50.43 -10.77 -27.66
C GLU A 1185 51.07 -11.88 -26.82
N GLN A 1186 51.24 -13.08 -27.41
CA GLN A 1186 51.95 -14.20 -26.78
C GLN A 1186 51.42 -14.57 -25.36
N GLY A 1187 50.13 -14.33 -25.11
CA GLY A 1187 49.48 -14.56 -23.81
C GLY A 1187 49.61 -13.41 -22.80
N GLN A 1188 50.33 -12.32 -23.13
CA GLN A 1188 50.53 -11.14 -22.27
C GLN A 1188 49.78 -9.92 -22.82
N LEU A 1189 49.50 -8.95 -21.94
CA LEU A 1189 48.98 -7.65 -22.33
C LEU A 1189 50.12 -6.73 -22.76
N VAL A 1190 49.95 -6.08 -23.90
CA VAL A 1190 50.91 -5.15 -24.51
C VAL A 1190 50.20 -3.85 -24.87
N ASP A 1191 50.81 -2.73 -24.52
CA ASP A 1191 50.30 -1.40 -24.83
C ASP A 1191 50.69 -0.94 -26.26
N ARG A 1192 50.26 0.25 -26.65
CA ARG A 1192 50.55 0.87 -27.96
C ARG A 1192 52.03 1.18 -28.19
N ASN A 1193 52.82 1.34 -27.13
CA ASN A 1193 54.25 1.60 -27.19
C ASN A 1193 55.07 0.30 -27.36
N GLY A 1194 54.48 -0.84 -27.00
CA GLY A 1194 55.11 -2.17 -26.98
C GLY A 1194 55.51 -2.62 -25.58
N ASP A 1195 55.19 -1.85 -24.53
CA ASP A 1195 55.48 -2.20 -23.16
C ASP A 1195 54.53 -3.31 -22.67
N ARG A 1196 55.11 -4.29 -21.97
CA ARG A 1196 54.41 -5.51 -21.54
C ARG A 1196 54.04 -5.45 -20.07
N LEU A 1197 52.74 -5.58 -19.77
CA LEU A 1197 52.29 -5.75 -18.39
C LEU A 1197 52.60 -7.18 -17.94
N ILE A 1198 53.47 -7.33 -16.94
CA ILE A 1198 53.91 -8.63 -16.42
C ILE A 1198 52.81 -9.21 -15.52
N LEU A 1199 51.99 -10.08 -16.11
CA LEU A 1199 50.93 -10.81 -15.42
C LEU A 1199 51.44 -12.13 -14.80
N PRO A 1200 50.87 -12.60 -13.67
CA PRO A 1200 51.04 -13.97 -13.20
C PRO A 1200 50.47 -15.00 -14.20
N SER A 1201 50.90 -16.26 -14.09
CA SER A 1201 50.46 -17.34 -14.98
C SER A 1201 48.95 -17.57 -15.00
N SER A 1202 48.24 -17.30 -13.90
CA SER A 1202 46.77 -17.36 -13.79
C SER A 1202 46.02 -16.35 -14.67
N LEU A 1203 46.71 -15.31 -15.16
CA LEU A 1203 46.14 -14.25 -16.01
C LEU A 1203 46.63 -14.31 -17.47
N VAL A 1204 47.47 -15.28 -17.83
CA VAL A 1204 47.96 -15.48 -19.21
C VAL A 1204 46.82 -15.95 -20.13
N PHE A 1205 46.72 -15.37 -21.32
CA PHE A 1205 45.68 -15.72 -22.31
C PHE A 1205 46.04 -17.02 -23.06
N GLU A 1206 45.20 -18.05 -22.90
CA GLU A 1206 45.35 -19.33 -23.59
C GLU A 1206 44.64 -19.33 -24.95
N GLY A 1207 45.35 -18.92 -26.01
CA GLY A 1207 44.88 -19.04 -27.40
C GLY A 1207 45.20 -17.82 -28.27
N SER A 1208 44.55 -17.76 -29.44
CA SER A 1208 44.48 -16.53 -30.24
C SER A 1208 43.68 -15.49 -29.46
N GLY A 1209 44.36 -14.42 -29.03
CA GLY A 1209 43.89 -13.54 -27.96
C GLY A 1209 42.53 -12.88 -28.20
N ASP A 1210 41.85 -12.59 -27.08
CA ASP A 1210 40.61 -11.81 -27.06
C ASP A 1210 40.80 -10.45 -27.75
N ASN A 1211 39.93 -10.14 -28.70
CA ASN A 1211 39.97 -8.86 -29.39
C ASN A 1211 39.34 -7.76 -28.52
N LEU A 1212 40.17 -7.08 -27.72
CA LEU A 1212 39.76 -6.04 -26.78
C LEU A 1212 39.06 -4.83 -27.42
N SER A 1213 39.16 -4.66 -28.75
CA SER A 1213 38.40 -3.64 -29.50
C SER A 1213 36.90 -3.96 -29.68
N HIS A 1214 36.47 -5.21 -29.41
CA HIS A 1214 35.05 -5.58 -29.49
C HIS A 1214 34.23 -4.87 -28.40
N PRO A 1215 33.05 -4.27 -28.70
CA PRO A 1215 32.26 -3.48 -27.76
C PRO A 1215 31.98 -4.13 -26.39
N PHE A 1216 31.91 -5.47 -26.33
CA PHE A 1216 31.81 -6.24 -25.08
C PHE A 1216 32.79 -5.80 -23.99
N TYR A 1217 34.02 -5.41 -24.34
CA TYR A 1217 35.09 -5.12 -23.38
C TYR A 1217 35.16 -3.65 -22.94
N TRP A 1218 34.51 -2.72 -23.66
CA TRP A 1218 34.62 -1.28 -23.39
C TRP A 1218 33.27 -0.56 -23.25
N ALA A 1219 32.26 -0.95 -24.02
CA ALA A 1219 30.90 -0.41 -23.91
C ALA A 1219 30.13 -0.97 -22.69
N ALA A 1220 30.75 -1.89 -21.95
CA ALA A 1220 30.19 -2.46 -20.73
C ALA A 1220 30.08 -1.45 -19.59
N PHE A 1221 30.99 -0.47 -19.52
CA PHE A 1221 31.03 0.50 -18.42
C PHE A 1221 30.36 1.82 -18.81
N THR A 1222 29.60 2.39 -17.87
CA THR A 1222 28.92 3.69 -18.02
C THR A 1222 29.05 4.54 -16.75
N MET A 1223 28.98 5.86 -16.91
CA MET A 1223 28.99 6.84 -15.82
C MET A 1223 27.55 7.22 -15.49
N VAL A 1224 27.12 6.98 -14.26
CA VAL A 1224 25.76 7.27 -13.76
C VAL A 1224 25.78 8.40 -12.74
N GLY A 1225 24.81 9.31 -12.81
CA GLY A 1225 24.76 10.53 -12.00
C GLY A 1225 25.48 11.68 -12.70
N ASN A 1226 26.20 12.50 -11.95
CA ASN A 1226 26.96 13.63 -12.48
C ASN A 1226 28.16 13.12 -13.30
N PRO A 1227 28.23 13.38 -14.62
CA PRO A 1227 29.33 12.92 -15.46
C PRO A 1227 30.54 13.89 -15.49
N TRP A 1228 30.47 14.97 -14.71
CA TRP A 1228 31.45 16.05 -14.66
C TRP A 1228 32.46 15.82 -13.52
#